data_AF-E2C0H9-F1
#
_entry.id   AF-E2C0H9-F1
#
_cell.length_a   1.000
_cell.length_b   1.000
_cell.length_c   1.000
_cell.angle_alpha   90.00
_cell.angle_beta   90.00
_cell.angle_gamma   90.00
#
_symmetry.space_group_name_H-M   'P 1'
#
loop_
_entity.id
_entity.type
_entity.pdbx_description
1 polymer ?
#
loop_
_entity_poly.entity_id
_entity_poly.type
_entity_poly.pdbx_seq_one_letter_code
_entity_poly.pdbx_strand_id
1 'polypeptide(L)'
;MKELQENLLNKVDLGSDDNRRWSNVHYDMPSRLGKVNNADKFDAQYFDISPEEAHVTDPMCRMLLEHTYEAIIDAGVNPKELRGTKTGVFIGSCYSEATNEILYYKTEAAGYPIIGCSKYWLANSISHWLGLTAPSYTVDTACSSSHFAIAEAYRMIRSGECDAAIVGGVNLCLHPYTSLQFFQLGVLSADGYCKPFDATGAGYMRSETITVVYLQKAKNAKRIYATLIYSKTNCDGWKPEGITFPSLRIQKKLLEDFYDDCGIKPEELYYLEAHGTGTLAGDPIEINAIDQALCSKRTTPLLVGSVKSNLGHSEPTSGLCQIAKVNSRQLDVEYVALLHSIHTVDIEGHPYRGYTLAGSKAVYNKIRQVENYPYLKRPICFLFSGTEIEWHNVELMKLPVFAKAIEKCNETLKQHDICVTDIIMNGNKTTFNSIKNSCVATIATQIGIVDLLTHVGVLSDYTIGHSIGELICEYVDGRFTTEETILAAYYIGTAYEQAKLQVSKILEFYPIYTFIKPCIIVLITVPQVGDITENRSKYLGIVRSKLLEYFSQILPSQLSKRHNVTQSGRPRSERDMSETAAEYYADSILYPILSKKMAALLPKDTILVDILPTMPQNDFQLIIPNSLESTMTLISLYKRGQKHTIQDFLEGIGDLYNVGLQPQVAHLYAPVQFPVSRGTPMISPLIRWDHSEDYYLYHYKGENRILDKERVVTITTTDEDFEYMSGHIIDGRNLLPAMGYLYEIWHTIGLLKGVDHRNIPIVFENVKFLRATHLSKKDKVELTLVIQECSNNFEIIEGGNVIVSGIVRVPDDVANEKIPIQFLSKDDNAEECMNTSDIYKELRLRGYQYIDLFRSLKSASINGSVGHIKWSTKWVSFMDNMLQMKILSLDSRNLYVPTQIRKLVIDPEHHMTLIRKLSMEERCKSA
;
A
#
# COMPACT_ATOMS: atom_id res chain seq x y z
N MET A 1 -13.73 -3.99 -2.13
CA MET A 1 -14.68 -4.27 -3.24
C MET A 1 -15.53 -5.54 -3.06
N LYS A 2 -14.97 -6.74 -2.84
CA LYS A 2 -15.77 -7.98 -2.68
C LYS A 2 -16.81 -7.91 -1.56
N GLU A 3 -16.42 -7.39 -0.39
CA GLU A 3 -17.35 -7.18 0.74
C GLU A 3 -18.51 -6.26 0.36
N LEU A 4 -18.23 -5.13 -0.31
CA LEU A 4 -19.27 -4.22 -0.80
C LEU A 4 -20.21 -4.94 -1.78
N GLN A 5 -19.68 -5.71 -2.72
CA GLN A 5 -20.49 -6.51 -3.65
C GLN A 5 -21.40 -7.49 -2.92
N GLU A 6 -20.87 -8.28 -1.97
CA GLU A 6 -21.64 -9.24 -1.18
C GLU A 6 -22.75 -8.54 -0.38
N ASN A 7 -22.43 -7.41 0.25
CA ASN A 7 -23.39 -6.59 0.98
C ASN A 7 -24.51 -6.05 0.07
N LEU A 8 -24.18 -5.58 -1.13
CA LEU A 8 -25.18 -5.11 -2.10
C LEU A 8 -26.09 -6.25 -2.58
N LEU A 9 -25.53 -7.41 -2.90
CA LEU A 9 -26.30 -8.58 -3.36
C LEU A 9 -27.19 -9.16 -2.24
N ASN A 10 -26.72 -9.12 -1.00
CA ASN A 10 -27.46 -9.56 0.18
C ASN A 10 -28.39 -8.48 0.76
N LYS A 11 -28.47 -7.31 0.12
CA LYS A 11 -29.31 -6.17 0.54
C LYS A 11 -29.03 -5.72 1.98
N VAL A 12 -27.75 -5.73 2.37
CA VAL A 12 -27.29 -5.24 3.66
C VAL A 12 -27.29 -3.71 3.63
N ASP A 13 -27.81 -3.10 4.70
CA ASP A 13 -27.71 -1.68 4.96
C ASP A 13 -26.37 -1.36 5.65
N LEU A 14 -25.59 -0.46 5.07
CA LEU A 14 -24.26 -0.07 5.53
C LEU A 14 -24.25 1.22 6.36
N GLY A 15 -25.42 1.80 6.64
CA GLY A 15 -25.56 2.88 7.62
C GLY A 15 -25.32 2.41 9.05
N SER A 16 -24.70 3.25 9.88
CA SER A 16 -24.51 2.98 11.31
C SER A 16 -24.63 4.25 12.15
N ASP A 17 -25.18 4.10 13.36
CA ASP A 17 -25.34 5.13 14.40
C ASP A 17 -24.23 5.09 15.47
N ASP A 18 -23.18 4.30 15.27
CA ASP A 18 -22.07 4.21 16.23
C ASP A 18 -21.25 5.52 16.36
N ASN A 19 -20.47 5.64 17.43
CA ASN A 19 -19.65 6.82 17.71
C ASN A 19 -18.24 6.75 17.07
N ARG A 20 -18.05 6.07 15.92
CA ARG A 20 -16.70 5.92 15.32
C ARG A 20 -16.09 7.24 14.86
N ARG A 21 -16.90 8.20 14.40
CA ARG A 21 -16.43 9.49 13.85
C ARG A 21 -16.42 10.60 14.88
N TRP A 22 -17.45 10.64 15.72
CA TRP A 22 -17.57 11.63 16.77
C TRP A 22 -18.38 11.09 17.94
N SER A 23 -18.17 11.72 19.10
CA SER A 23 -18.90 11.47 20.33
C SER A 23 -19.46 12.77 20.92
N ASN A 24 -20.51 12.66 21.74
CA ASN A 24 -21.11 13.76 22.51
C ASN A 24 -21.57 14.96 21.66
N VAL A 25 -22.25 14.68 20.54
CA VAL A 25 -22.83 15.73 19.67
C VAL A 25 -24.25 16.04 20.13
N HIS A 26 -24.56 17.32 20.37
CA HIS A 26 -25.85 17.79 20.94
C HIS A 26 -26.81 18.40 19.93
N TYR A 27 -26.51 18.31 18.64
CA TYR A 27 -27.37 18.84 17.60
C TYR A 27 -28.47 17.82 17.26
N ASP A 28 -29.68 18.29 16.96
CA ASP A 28 -30.81 17.48 16.46
C ASP A 28 -30.60 17.00 15.00
N MET A 29 -29.38 16.56 14.68
CA MET A 29 -28.98 16.03 13.38
C MET A 29 -28.96 14.51 13.42
N PRO A 30 -29.22 13.82 12.29
CA PRO A 30 -29.21 12.37 12.24
C PRO A 30 -27.83 11.79 12.66
N SER A 31 -27.85 10.80 13.55
CA SER A 31 -26.65 10.07 13.99
C SER A 31 -26.10 9.10 12.95
N ARG A 32 -26.94 8.72 11.98
CA ARG A 32 -26.67 7.65 11.03
C ARG A 32 -25.80 8.13 9.87
N LEU A 33 -24.74 7.37 9.57
CA LEU A 33 -23.85 7.61 8.42
C LEU A 33 -23.38 6.29 7.83
N GLY A 34 -23.06 6.29 6.53
CA GLY A 34 -22.23 5.24 5.95
C GLY A 34 -20.77 5.48 6.31
N LYS A 35 -20.11 4.53 6.97
CA LYS A 35 -18.75 4.70 7.52
C LYS A 35 -17.79 3.68 6.95
N VAL A 36 -16.64 4.13 6.45
CA VAL A 36 -15.55 3.22 6.07
C VAL A 36 -14.85 2.69 7.32
N ASN A 37 -14.35 1.46 7.23
CA ASN A 37 -13.55 0.84 8.28
C ASN A 37 -12.08 1.24 8.14
N ASN A 38 -11.31 1.15 9.22
CA ASN A 38 -9.84 1.24 9.23
C ASN A 38 -9.26 2.52 8.56
N ALA A 39 -9.95 3.67 8.70
CA ALA A 39 -9.48 4.94 8.13
C ALA A 39 -8.20 5.51 8.78
N ASP A 40 -7.80 4.93 9.90
CA ASP A 40 -6.54 5.15 10.61
C ASP A 40 -5.37 4.35 10.02
N LYS A 41 -5.61 3.32 9.20
CA LYS A 41 -4.58 2.44 8.65
C LYS A 41 -3.95 2.95 7.35
N PHE A 42 -2.68 2.60 7.11
CA PHE A 42 -1.93 2.88 5.88
C PHE A 42 -0.60 2.12 5.83
N ASP A 43 -0.14 1.66 4.68
CA ASP A 43 1.22 1.09 4.51
C ASP A 43 2.23 2.18 4.08
N ALA A 44 2.68 3.01 5.01
CA ALA A 44 3.52 4.17 4.68
C ALA A 44 4.88 3.77 4.08
N GLN A 45 5.46 2.65 4.53
CA GLN A 45 6.75 2.16 4.04
C GLN A 45 6.66 1.78 2.55
N TYR A 46 5.57 1.15 2.11
CA TYR A 46 5.37 0.79 0.72
C TYR A 46 5.36 2.01 -0.22
N PHE A 47 4.77 3.12 0.22
CA PHE A 47 4.64 4.35 -0.56
C PHE A 47 5.81 5.33 -0.38
N ASP A 48 6.88 4.94 0.34
CA ASP A 48 8.03 5.79 0.66
C ASP A 48 7.65 7.08 1.41
N ILE A 49 6.66 6.99 2.31
CA ILE A 49 6.18 8.08 3.16
C ILE A 49 6.68 7.87 4.59
N SER A 50 7.29 8.89 5.19
CA SER A 50 7.78 8.77 6.58
C SER A 50 6.60 8.70 7.57
N PRO A 51 6.76 8.05 8.73
CA PRO A 51 5.71 8.01 9.75
C PRO A 51 5.21 9.40 10.16
N GLU A 52 6.12 10.38 10.28
CA GLU A 52 5.80 11.76 10.62
C GLU A 52 4.91 12.42 9.55
N GLU A 53 5.21 12.19 8.27
CA GLU A 53 4.39 12.68 7.15
C GLU A 53 3.03 11.98 7.10
N ALA A 54 3.01 10.66 7.33
CA ALA A 54 1.78 9.86 7.31
C ALA A 54 0.78 10.29 8.41
N HIS A 55 1.26 10.69 9.60
CA HIS A 55 0.39 11.24 10.67
C HIS A 55 -0.27 12.58 10.32
N VAL A 56 0.25 13.32 9.35
CA VAL A 56 -0.31 14.63 8.94
C VAL A 56 -0.82 14.63 7.50
N THR A 57 -0.86 13.46 6.86
CA THR A 57 -1.47 13.24 5.56
C THR A 57 -2.95 12.96 5.72
N ASP A 58 -3.79 13.64 4.93
CA ASP A 58 -5.24 13.43 4.92
C ASP A 58 -5.54 11.92 4.77
N PRO A 59 -6.34 11.30 5.67
CA PRO A 59 -6.73 9.91 5.57
C PRO A 59 -7.32 9.53 4.20
N MET A 60 -7.99 10.46 3.52
CA MET A 60 -8.45 10.25 2.14
C MET A 60 -7.29 9.98 1.18
N CYS A 61 -6.17 10.70 1.31
CA CYS A 61 -4.98 10.50 0.47
C CYS A 61 -4.32 9.14 0.74
N ARG A 62 -4.23 8.74 2.01
CA ARG A 62 -3.66 7.44 2.42
C ARG A 62 -4.41 6.27 1.79
N MET A 63 -5.73 6.23 1.98
CA MET A 63 -6.59 5.19 1.39
C MET A 63 -6.60 5.24 -0.14
N LEU A 64 -6.51 6.44 -0.72
CA LEU A 64 -6.53 6.62 -2.17
C LEU A 64 -5.28 6.05 -2.85
N LEU A 65 -4.10 6.15 -2.23
CA LEU A 65 -2.86 5.53 -2.72
C LEU A 65 -2.98 4.01 -2.77
N GLU A 66 -3.46 3.39 -1.69
CA GLU A 66 -3.70 1.94 -1.62
C GLU A 66 -4.72 1.48 -2.67
N HIS A 67 -5.88 2.13 -2.73
CA HIS A 67 -6.92 1.76 -3.70
C HIS A 67 -6.49 2.01 -5.16
N THR A 68 -5.57 2.93 -5.40
CA THR A 68 -4.97 3.12 -6.72
C THR A 68 -4.09 1.94 -7.10
N TYR A 69 -3.21 1.49 -6.20
CA TYR A 69 -2.44 0.27 -6.40
C TYR A 69 -3.35 -0.93 -6.64
N GLU A 70 -4.38 -1.11 -5.79
CA GLU A 70 -5.35 -2.20 -5.92
C GLU A 70 -6.06 -2.20 -7.28
N ALA A 71 -6.46 -1.03 -7.79
CA ALA A 71 -7.12 -0.90 -9.09
C ALA A 71 -6.19 -1.22 -10.27
N ILE A 72 -4.92 -0.84 -10.20
CA ILE A 72 -3.90 -1.12 -11.23
C ILE A 72 -3.62 -2.62 -11.30
N ILE A 73 -3.37 -3.25 -10.15
CA ILE A 73 -3.17 -4.69 -10.05
C ILE A 73 -4.42 -5.44 -10.51
N ASP A 74 -5.61 -4.97 -10.12
CA ASP A 74 -6.87 -5.56 -10.56
C ASP A 74 -7.07 -5.50 -12.07
N ALA A 75 -6.52 -4.49 -12.76
CA ALA A 75 -6.53 -4.41 -14.21
C ALA A 75 -5.54 -5.38 -14.90
N GLY A 76 -4.73 -6.13 -14.15
CA GLY A 76 -3.68 -7.00 -14.67
C GLY A 76 -2.40 -6.25 -15.05
N VAL A 77 -2.22 -5.01 -14.55
CA VAL A 77 -1.09 -4.14 -14.91
C VAL A 77 -0.10 -4.08 -13.75
N ASN A 78 1.18 -4.18 -14.06
CA ASN A 78 2.23 -3.93 -13.09
C ASN A 78 2.44 -2.41 -12.93
N PRO A 79 2.40 -1.83 -11.71
CA PRO A 79 2.56 -0.38 -11.51
C PRO A 79 3.84 0.20 -12.13
N LYS A 80 4.91 -0.59 -12.21
CA LYS A 80 6.19 -0.19 -12.83
C LYS A 80 6.05 0.10 -14.33
N GLU A 81 5.11 -0.54 -15.02
CA GLU A 81 4.82 -0.27 -16.44
C GLU A 81 4.24 1.14 -16.67
N LEU A 82 3.71 1.79 -15.62
CA LEU A 82 3.10 3.11 -15.72
C LEU A 82 4.11 4.25 -15.59
N ARG A 83 5.31 3.99 -15.08
CA ARG A 83 6.33 5.02 -14.85
C ARG A 83 6.74 5.69 -16.17
N GLY A 84 6.65 7.01 -16.21
CA GLY A 84 6.94 7.81 -17.40
C GLY A 84 5.85 7.78 -18.49
N THR A 85 4.73 7.08 -18.27
CA THR A 85 3.64 7.03 -19.25
C THR A 85 2.78 8.29 -19.24
N LYS A 86 2.03 8.49 -20.32
CA LYS A 86 0.98 9.52 -20.42
C LYS A 86 -0.32 9.07 -19.75
N THR A 87 -0.24 8.65 -18.50
CA THR A 87 -1.41 8.28 -17.70
C THR A 87 -1.85 9.50 -16.88
N GLY A 88 -3.10 9.94 -17.04
CA GLY A 88 -3.66 11.08 -16.29
C GLY A 88 -4.23 10.65 -14.94
N VAL A 89 -4.36 11.59 -14.00
CA VAL A 89 -4.96 11.35 -12.67
C VAL A 89 -6.03 12.42 -12.38
N PHE A 90 -7.26 11.98 -12.17
CA PHE A 90 -8.41 12.85 -11.99
C PHE A 90 -9.22 12.42 -10.77
N ILE A 91 -9.15 13.21 -9.69
CA ILE A 91 -9.77 12.84 -8.41
C ILE A 91 -10.95 13.77 -8.10
N GLY A 92 -12.13 13.19 -7.89
CA GLY A 92 -13.29 13.90 -7.38
C GLY A 92 -13.23 14.05 -5.86
N SER A 93 -13.24 15.28 -5.35
CA SER A 93 -13.28 15.56 -3.91
C SER A 93 -14.06 16.86 -3.65
N CYS A 94 -14.67 16.99 -2.48
CA CYS A 94 -15.42 18.19 -2.10
C CYS A 94 -14.87 18.80 -0.80
N TYR A 95 -15.06 18.15 0.35
CA TYR A 95 -14.55 18.65 1.63
C TYR A 95 -13.44 17.73 2.15
N SER A 96 -12.37 18.33 2.67
CA SER A 96 -11.44 17.62 3.56
C SER A 96 -11.68 18.13 4.98
N GLU A 97 -12.48 17.37 5.71
CA GLU A 97 -12.96 17.76 7.05
C GLU A 97 -11.84 17.73 8.12
N ALA A 98 -10.75 17.00 7.88
CA ALA A 98 -9.59 16.96 8.78
C ALA A 98 -8.55 18.07 8.51
N THR A 99 -8.59 18.75 7.35
CA THR A 99 -7.53 19.69 6.94
C THR A 99 -7.27 20.78 7.97
N ASN A 100 -8.33 21.46 8.44
CA ASN A 100 -8.16 22.57 9.38
C ASN A 100 -7.53 22.10 10.70
N GLU A 101 -7.94 20.91 11.16
CA GLU A 101 -7.49 20.37 12.43
C GLU A 101 -6.00 20.00 12.38
N ILE A 102 -5.60 19.30 11.31
CA ILE A 102 -4.21 18.92 11.07
C ILE A 102 -3.34 20.16 10.83
N LEU A 103 -3.83 21.12 10.04
CA LEU A 103 -3.04 22.30 9.67
C LEU A 103 -2.82 23.27 10.84
N TYR A 104 -3.82 23.48 11.70
CA TYR A 104 -3.75 24.49 12.75
C TYR A 104 -3.31 23.96 14.12
N TYR A 105 -3.54 22.69 14.42
CA TYR A 105 -3.33 22.15 15.77
C TYR A 105 -2.21 21.08 15.86
N LYS A 106 -1.66 20.62 14.74
CA LYS A 106 -0.52 19.68 14.69
C LYS A 106 0.77 20.37 14.21
N THR A 107 1.29 21.31 15.01
CA THR A 107 2.49 22.10 14.68
C THR A 107 3.82 21.34 14.83
N GLU A 108 3.79 20.12 15.37
CA GLU A 108 4.96 19.29 15.66
C GLU A 108 5.66 18.77 14.39
N ALA A 109 4.94 18.67 13.27
CA ALA A 109 5.47 18.27 11.96
C ALA A 109 5.60 19.50 11.04
N ALA A 110 6.70 20.25 11.15
CA ALA A 110 6.89 21.49 10.40
C ALA A 110 6.80 21.26 8.87
N GLY A 111 5.84 21.93 8.21
CA GLY A 111 5.71 21.99 6.74
C GLY A 111 4.89 20.88 6.08
N TYR A 112 4.92 19.65 6.59
CA TYR A 112 4.20 18.50 5.99
C TYR A 112 2.67 18.66 5.91
N PRO A 113 1.95 19.21 6.92
CA PRO A 113 0.50 19.42 6.84
C PRO A 113 0.04 20.23 5.62
N ILE A 114 0.85 21.19 5.17
CA ILE A 114 0.52 22.04 4.01
C ILE A 114 0.42 21.18 2.75
N ILE A 115 1.31 20.21 2.58
CA ILE A 115 1.31 19.31 1.42
C ILE A 115 0.28 18.21 1.64
N GLY A 116 0.37 17.49 2.77
CA GLY A 116 -0.41 16.28 3.06
C GLY A 116 -1.93 16.47 3.16
N CYS A 117 -2.41 17.69 3.44
CA CYS A 117 -3.85 18.00 3.53
C CYS A 117 -4.40 18.83 2.36
N SER A 118 -3.54 19.31 1.45
CA SER A 118 -4.01 20.14 0.34
C SER A 118 -4.79 19.30 -0.69
N LYS A 119 -5.95 19.79 -1.16
CA LYS A 119 -6.80 19.07 -2.13
C LYS A 119 -6.07 18.59 -3.39
N TYR A 120 -5.11 19.37 -3.91
CA TYR A 120 -4.33 18.98 -5.10
C TYR A 120 -3.50 17.72 -4.86
N TRP A 121 -3.10 17.48 -3.61
CA TRP A 121 -2.24 16.37 -3.22
C TRP A 121 -2.90 15.02 -3.44
N LEU A 122 -4.25 14.96 -3.36
CA LEU A 122 -5.00 13.73 -3.63
C LEU A 122 -4.67 13.14 -5.02
N ALA A 123 -4.61 13.96 -6.06
CA ALA A 123 -4.23 13.51 -7.39
C ALA A 123 -2.69 13.43 -7.56
N ASN A 124 -1.99 14.44 -7.04
CA ASN A 124 -0.55 14.57 -7.28
C ASN A 124 0.29 13.55 -6.53
N SER A 125 -0.16 13.03 -5.38
CA SER A 125 0.53 11.95 -4.66
C SER A 125 0.59 10.67 -5.49
N ILE A 126 -0.50 10.30 -6.16
CA ILE A 126 -0.55 9.18 -7.11
C ILE A 126 0.44 9.39 -8.25
N SER A 127 0.35 10.57 -8.90
CA SER A 127 1.22 10.91 -10.04
C SER A 127 2.69 10.90 -9.64
N HIS A 128 3.01 11.38 -8.43
CA HIS A 128 4.35 11.38 -7.87
C HIS A 128 4.86 9.96 -7.63
N TRP A 129 4.09 9.14 -6.91
CA TRP A 129 4.45 7.76 -6.56
C TRP A 129 4.67 6.89 -7.81
N LEU A 130 3.78 6.98 -8.80
CA LEU A 130 3.89 6.21 -10.05
C LEU A 130 4.85 6.83 -11.07
N GLY A 131 5.25 8.09 -10.91
CA GLY A 131 6.04 8.83 -11.89
C GLY A 131 5.29 9.10 -13.20
N LEU A 132 4.03 9.51 -13.12
CA LEU A 132 3.16 9.81 -14.28
C LEU A 132 3.41 11.21 -14.84
N THR A 133 3.17 11.40 -16.13
CA THR A 133 3.54 12.65 -16.85
C THR A 133 2.38 13.38 -17.51
N ALA A 134 1.16 12.86 -17.43
CA ALA A 134 -0.03 13.51 -18.00
C ALA A 134 -0.76 14.38 -16.95
N PRO A 135 -1.87 15.07 -17.30
CA PRO A 135 -2.60 15.93 -16.36
C PRO A 135 -2.97 15.22 -15.05
N SER A 136 -2.76 15.92 -13.94
CA SER A 136 -3.02 15.45 -12.58
C SER A 136 -3.71 16.55 -11.78
N TYR A 137 -4.98 16.38 -11.44
CA TYR A 137 -5.71 17.39 -10.66
C TYR A 137 -6.95 16.82 -9.95
N THR A 138 -7.40 17.58 -8.97
CA THR A 138 -8.61 17.32 -8.20
C THR A 138 -9.76 18.20 -8.71
N VAL A 139 -10.94 17.63 -8.89
CA VAL A 139 -12.16 18.31 -9.35
C VAL A 139 -13.18 18.37 -8.22
N ASP A 140 -13.84 19.52 -8.10
CA ASP A 140 -14.92 19.77 -7.15
C ASP A 140 -16.15 20.32 -7.87
N THR A 141 -17.07 19.43 -8.23
CA THR A 141 -18.42 19.72 -8.71
C THR A 141 -19.47 19.14 -7.76
N ALA A 142 -19.17 19.19 -6.46
CA ALA A 142 -19.96 18.60 -5.38
C ALA A 142 -20.27 17.10 -5.62
N CYS A 143 -21.54 16.70 -5.58
CA CYS A 143 -21.95 15.29 -5.68
C CYS A 143 -21.60 14.63 -7.03
N SER A 144 -21.26 15.42 -8.05
CA SER A 144 -20.94 14.93 -9.40
C SER A 144 -19.44 14.78 -9.67
N SER A 145 -18.56 15.15 -8.72
CA SER A 145 -17.11 15.30 -8.96
C SER A 145 -16.46 14.07 -9.60
N SER A 146 -16.69 12.86 -9.07
CA SER A 146 -16.10 11.64 -9.63
C SER A 146 -16.62 11.31 -11.04
N HIS A 147 -17.88 11.59 -11.33
CA HIS A 147 -18.44 11.38 -12.68
C HIS A 147 -17.93 12.42 -13.67
N PHE A 148 -17.76 13.67 -13.22
CA PHE A 148 -17.10 14.71 -14.01
C PHE A 148 -15.64 14.34 -14.31
N ALA A 149 -14.91 13.81 -13.32
CA ALA A 149 -13.55 13.32 -13.49
C ALA A 149 -13.47 12.18 -14.52
N ILE A 150 -14.45 11.26 -14.55
CA ILE A 150 -14.55 10.25 -15.62
C ILE A 150 -14.78 10.91 -16.98
N ALA A 151 -15.67 11.90 -17.07
CA ALA A 151 -15.98 12.59 -18.32
C ALA A 151 -14.74 13.28 -18.91
N GLU A 152 -13.95 13.95 -18.07
CA GLU A 152 -12.68 14.56 -18.46
C GLU A 152 -11.65 13.52 -18.86
N ALA A 153 -11.47 12.45 -18.08
CA ALA A 153 -10.58 11.35 -18.45
C ALA A 153 -10.93 10.73 -19.80
N TYR A 154 -12.22 10.52 -20.08
CA TYR A 154 -12.72 10.04 -21.37
C TYR A 154 -12.33 10.99 -22.52
N ARG A 155 -12.54 12.29 -22.34
CA ARG A 155 -12.18 13.32 -23.34
C ARG A 155 -10.68 13.31 -23.60
N MET A 156 -9.86 13.29 -22.55
CA MET A 156 -8.39 13.30 -22.62
C MET A 156 -7.82 12.03 -23.27
N ILE A 157 -8.40 10.86 -22.98
CA ILE A 157 -8.01 9.60 -23.65
C ILE A 157 -8.37 9.64 -25.14
N ARG A 158 -9.55 10.19 -25.46
CA ARG A 158 -10.07 10.29 -26.83
C ARG A 158 -9.31 11.33 -27.67
N SER A 159 -8.90 12.45 -27.08
CA SER A 159 -8.07 13.48 -27.74
C SER A 159 -6.62 13.02 -27.95
N GLY A 160 -6.17 11.99 -27.22
CA GLY A 160 -4.81 11.49 -27.25
C GLY A 160 -3.85 12.22 -26.30
N GLU A 161 -4.36 13.10 -25.46
CA GLU A 161 -3.60 13.74 -24.36
C GLU A 161 -3.20 12.73 -23.29
N CYS A 162 -4.05 11.72 -23.06
CA CYS A 162 -3.78 10.58 -22.19
C CYS A 162 -3.84 9.25 -22.97
N ASP A 163 -3.05 8.28 -22.54
CA ASP A 163 -3.13 6.89 -23.02
C ASP A 163 -3.98 6.00 -22.11
N ALA A 164 -3.98 6.33 -20.82
CA ALA A 164 -4.79 5.75 -19.77
C ALA A 164 -5.09 6.84 -18.71
N ALA A 165 -5.99 6.57 -17.78
CA ALA A 165 -6.29 7.48 -16.69
C ALA A 165 -6.64 6.73 -15.41
N ILE A 166 -6.17 7.24 -14.28
CA ILE A 166 -6.62 6.86 -12.94
C ILE A 166 -7.68 7.88 -12.55
N VAL A 167 -8.89 7.41 -12.29
CA VAL A 167 -10.02 8.25 -11.89
C VAL A 167 -10.51 7.81 -10.53
N GLY A 168 -10.64 8.74 -9.60
CA GLY A 168 -11.06 8.42 -8.24
C GLY A 168 -12.12 9.36 -7.70
N GLY A 169 -12.72 8.96 -6.59
CA GLY A 169 -13.58 9.80 -5.75
C GLY A 169 -13.27 9.55 -4.29
N VAL A 170 -13.19 10.62 -3.50
CA VAL A 170 -12.90 10.53 -2.06
C VAL A 170 -13.87 11.35 -1.22
N ASN A 171 -14.41 10.73 -0.17
CA ASN A 171 -15.23 11.40 0.84
C ASN A 171 -15.08 10.72 2.21
N LEU A 172 -14.81 11.49 3.26
CA LEU A 172 -14.85 11.07 4.66
C LEU A 172 -15.64 12.08 5.50
N CYS A 173 -16.40 11.59 6.48
CA CYS A 173 -17.24 12.37 7.40
C CYS A 173 -16.57 12.38 8.78
N LEU A 174 -15.66 13.33 9.00
CA LEU A 174 -14.81 13.39 10.19
C LEU A 174 -15.23 14.47 11.19
N HIS A 175 -16.00 15.48 10.75
CA HIS A 175 -16.39 16.62 11.57
C HIS A 175 -17.93 16.81 11.57
N PRO A 176 -18.61 16.81 12.74
CA PRO A 176 -20.07 16.90 12.81
C PRO A 176 -20.65 18.22 12.29
N TYR A 177 -19.91 19.35 12.39
CA TYR A 177 -20.35 20.63 11.81
C TYR A 177 -20.65 20.57 10.32
N THR A 178 -19.92 19.80 9.52
CA THR A 178 -20.25 19.68 8.09
C THR A 178 -21.61 19.01 7.91
N SER A 179 -21.87 17.95 8.67
CA SER A 179 -23.18 17.29 8.68
C SER A 179 -24.29 18.21 9.22
N LEU A 180 -24.00 19.05 10.23
CA LEU A 180 -24.94 20.07 10.70
C LEU A 180 -25.27 21.10 9.61
N GLN A 181 -24.28 21.56 8.84
CA GLN A 181 -24.52 22.49 7.73
C GLN A 181 -25.41 21.85 6.65
N PHE A 182 -25.16 20.59 6.30
CA PHE A 182 -26.04 19.85 5.37
C PHE A 182 -27.45 19.62 5.94
N PHE A 183 -27.56 19.38 7.24
CA PHE A 183 -28.86 19.26 7.91
C PHE A 183 -29.63 20.59 7.88
N GLN A 184 -28.98 21.70 8.18
CA GLN A 184 -29.55 23.06 8.12
C GLN A 184 -29.91 23.46 6.68
N LEU A 185 -29.19 22.94 5.68
CA LEU A 185 -29.54 23.09 4.27
C LEU A 185 -30.82 22.32 3.88
N GLY A 186 -31.29 21.41 4.75
CA GLY A 186 -32.53 20.64 4.55
C GLY A 186 -32.39 19.47 3.58
N VAL A 187 -31.16 19.02 3.28
CA VAL A 187 -30.92 17.92 2.33
C VAL A 187 -30.68 16.56 2.99
N LEU A 188 -30.43 16.55 4.30
CA LEU A 188 -30.26 15.31 5.05
C LEU A 188 -31.60 14.76 5.55
N SER A 189 -31.76 13.44 5.50
CA SER A 189 -32.93 12.80 6.09
C SER A 189 -32.82 12.79 7.61
N ALA A 190 -33.86 13.24 8.32
CA ALA A 190 -33.88 13.24 9.79
C ALA A 190 -33.83 11.82 10.39
N ASP A 191 -34.31 10.80 9.67
CA ASP A 191 -34.21 9.40 10.09
C ASP A 191 -32.88 8.73 9.70
N GLY A 192 -32.03 9.43 8.95
CA GLY A 192 -30.73 8.92 8.53
C GLY A 192 -30.77 7.85 7.45
N TYR A 193 -31.83 7.73 6.64
CA TYR A 193 -31.89 6.81 5.51
C TYR A 193 -31.99 7.53 4.16
N CYS A 194 -31.36 6.94 3.13
CA CYS A 194 -31.65 7.31 1.74
C CYS A 194 -32.82 6.47 1.23
N LYS A 195 -33.93 7.11 0.87
CA LYS A 195 -35.14 6.44 0.38
C LYS A 195 -35.46 6.88 -1.05
N PRO A 196 -34.65 6.48 -2.04
CA PRO A 196 -34.83 6.95 -3.41
C PRO A 196 -36.20 6.51 -3.95
N PHE A 197 -36.92 7.47 -4.52
CA PHE A 197 -38.23 7.28 -5.17
C PHE A 197 -39.37 6.81 -4.26
N ASP A 198 -39.13 6.72 -2.95
CA ASP A 198 -40.16 6.39 -1.96
C ASP A 198 -40.97 7.65 -1.61
N ALA A 199 -42.28 7.49 -1.38
CA ALA A 199 -43.16 8.60 -0.97
C ALA A 199 -42.76 9.23 0.37
N THR A 200 -41.97 8.53 1.19
CA THR A 200 -41.45 8.98 2.49
C THR A 200 -40.01 9.50 2.42
N GLY A 201 -39.43 9.65 1.23
CA GLY A 201 -38.11 10.26 1.05
C GLY A 201 -38.09 11.72 1.49
N ALA A 202 -37.22 12.06 2.44
CA ALA A 202 -37.10 13.40 3.01
C ALA A 202 -35.69 14.00 2.94
N GLY A 203 -34.75 13.31 2.29
CA GLY A 203 -33.33 13.67 2.25
C GLY A 203 -32.45 12.44 2.12
N TYR A 204 -31.13 12.64 2.24
CA TYR A 204 -30.15 11.56 2.18
C TYR A 204 -29.37 11.37 3.49
N MET A 205 -28.81 10.18 3.68
CA MET A 205 -27.78 9.89 4.68
C MET A 205 -26.40 10.17 4.09
N ARG A 206 -25.52 10.92 4.76
CA ARG A 206 -24.13 11.09 4.30
C ARG A 206 -23.37 9.76 4.39
N SER A 207 -22.40 9.58 3.50
CA SER A 207 -21.59 8.36 3.46
C SER A 207 -20.14 8.64 3.09
N GLU A 208 -19.28 7.78 3.59
CA GLU A 208 -17.85 7.77 3.35
C GLU A 208 -17.53 6.75 2.27
N THR A 209 -16.71 7.14 1.30
CA THR A 209 -16.24 6.22 0.27
C THR A 209 -14.98 6.76 -0.40
N ILE A 210 -13.99 5.88 -0.52
CA ILE A 210 -12.83 6.05 -1.39
C ILE A 210 -13.00 5.04 -2.53
N THR A 211 -12.91 5.47 -3.78
CA THR A 211 -13.02 4.56 -4.93
C THR A 211 -12.09 5.01 -6.04
N VAL A 212 -11.46 4.04 -6.70
CA VAL A 212 -10.57 4.27 -7.85
C VAL A 212 -10.95 3.33 -8.97
N VAL A 213 -10.92 3.85 -10.20
CA VAL A 213 -11.04 3.08 -11.43
C VAL A 213 -9.88 3.41 -12.35
N TYR A 214 -9.37 2.39 -13.04
CA TYR A 214 -8.32 2.54 -14.04
C TYR A 214 -8.92 2.44 -15.44
N LEU A 215 -8.91 3.55 -16.18
CA LEU A 215 -9.45 3.66 -17.53
C LEU A 215 -8.33 3.47 -18.55
N GLN A 216 -8.57 2.61 -19.53
CA GLN A 216 -7.62 2.32 -20.61
C GLN A 216 -8.32 2.33 -21.97
N LYS A 217 -7.56 2.58 -23.03
CA LYS A 217 -8.01 2.28 -24.39
C LYS A 217 -8.26 0.77 -24.47
N ALA A 218 -9.44 0.35 -24.95
CA ALA A 218 -9.86 -1.06 -24.96
C ALA A 218 -8.83 -2.01 -25.59
N LYS A 219 -8.14 -1.57 -26.66
CA LYS A 219 -7.08 -2.34 -27.34
C LYS A 219 -5.86 -2.67 -26.47
N ASN A 220 -5.65 -1.95 -25.37
CA ASN A 220 -4.52 -2.11 -24.45
C ASN A 220 -4.95 -2.79 -23.13
N ALA A 221 -6.25 -2.96 -22.88
CA ALA A 221 -6.76 -3.42 -21.60
C ALA A 221 -6.67 -4.96 -21.51
N LYS A 222 -6.06 -5.47 -20.43
CA LYS A 222 -6.01 -6.91 -20.13
C LYS A 222 -7.32 -7.40 -19.52
N ARG A 223 -8.06 -6.50 -18.86
CA ARG A 223 -9.37 -6.74 -18.26
C ARG A 223 -10.30 -5.57 -18.61
N ILE A 224 -11.55 -5.88 -18.93
CA ILE A 224 -12.60 -4.88 -19.18
C ILE A 224 -13.85 -5.26 -18.37
N TYR A 225 -14.17 -4.47 -17.34
CA TYR A 225 -15.44 -4.60 -16.62
C TYR A 225 -16.61 -4.02 -17.41
N ALA A 226 -16.38 -2.85 -18.00
CA ALA A 226 -17.33 -2.12 -18.84
C ALA A 226 -16.57 -1.21 -19.81
N THR A 227 -17.23 -0.82 -20.90
CA THR A 227 -16.72 0.18 -21.84
C THR A 227 -17.48 1.47 -21.64
N LEU A 228 -16.77 2.56 -21.36
CA LEU A 228 -17.35 3.90 -21.33
C LEU A 228 -17.58 4.37 -22.77
N ILE A 229 -18.83 4.29 -23.22
CA ILE A 229 -19.20 4.63 -24.61
C ILE A 229 -19.17 6.15 -24.82
N TYR A 230 -19.83 6.89 -23.92
CA TYR A 230 -19.96 8.33 -24.00
C TYR A 230 -20.14 8.93 -22.60
N SER A 231 -19.82 10.21 -22.45
CA SER A 231 -20.09 10.98 -21.24
C SER A 231 -20.39 12.43 -21.62
N LYS A 232 -21.42 13.00 -20.99
CA LYS A 232 -21.85 14.38 -21.20
C LYS A 232 -22.20 15.02 -19.87
N THR A 233 -21.90 16.30 -19.77
CA THR A 233 -22.17 17.12 -18.59
C THR A 233 -22.79 18.45 -19.04
N ASN A 234 -23.66 19.03 -18.21
CA ASN A 234 -24.17 20.38 -18.37
C ASN A 234 -24.37 21.03 -16.98
N CYS A 235 -24.98 22.22 -16.95
CA CYS A 235 -25.26 22.95 -15.71
C CYS A 235 -26.69 23.47 -15.74
N ASP A 236 -27.42 23.31 -14.64
CA ASP A 236 -28.80 23.78 -14.46
C ASP A 236 -29.02 25.27 -14.76
N GLY A 237 -27.97 26.09 -14.63
CA GLY A 237 -28.05 27.53 -14.79
C GLY A 237 -28.86 28.21 -13.68
N TRP A 238 -29.39 29.40 -13.98
CA TRP A 238 -30.21 30.16 -13.05
C TRP A 238 -31.62 29.60 -12.94
N LYS A 239 -32.12 29.51 -11.71
CA LYS A 239 -33.44 28.95 -11.35
C LYS A 239 -34.10 29.87 -10.31
N PRO A 240 -35.39 30.21 -10.45
CA PRO A 240 -36.09 31.06 -9.48
C PRO A 240 -36.25 30.41 -8.10
N GLU A 241 -36.25 29.08 -8.03
CA GLU A 241 -36.39 28.30 -6.79
C GLU A 241 -35.10 28.26 -5.94
N GLY A 242 -33.97 28.72 -6.50
CA GLY A 242 -32.67 28.76 -5.83
C GLY A 242 -31.63 27.79 -6.40
N ILE A 243 -30.39 27.90 -5.91
CA ILE A 243 -29.24 27.16 -6.46
C ILE A 243 -29.34 25.65 -6.26
N THR A 244 -29.94 25.20 -5.14
CA THR A 244 -30.05 23.80 -4.73
C THR A 244 -31.21 23.05 -5.40
N PHE A 245 -32.17 23.76 -6.00
CA PHE A 245 -33.33 23.13 -6.64
C PHE A 245 -32.93 22.54 -8.01
N PRO A 246 -33.23 21.29 -8.38
CA PRO A 246 -32.82 20.74 -9.67
C PRO A 246 -33.69 21.22 -10.84
N SER A 247 -33.15 21.24 -12.05
CA SER A 247 -33.90 21.65 -13.25
C SER A 247 -34.33 20.47 -14.13
N LEU A 248 -35.63 20.16 -14.15
CA LEU A 248 -36.20 19.13 -15.03
C LEU A 248 -35.81 19.38 -16.50
N ARG A 249 -36.00 20.61 -16.97
CA ARG A 249 -35.75 20.99 -18.37
C ARG A 249 -34.29 20.72 -18.76
N ILE A 250 -33.34 21.04 -17.89
CA ILE A 250 -31.92 20.93 -18.20
C ILE A 250 -31.41 19.49 -18.05
N GLN A 251 -31.92 18.72 -17.08
CA GLN A 251 -31.62 17.29 -16.95
C GLN A 251 -32.21 16.48 -18.11
N LYS A 252 -33.44 16.77 -18.52
CA LYS A 252 -34.06 16.17 -19.72
C LYS A 252 -33.20 16.45 -20.95
N LYS A 253 -32.83 17.73 -21.15
CA LYS A 253 -31.96 18.14 -22.24
C LYS A 253 -30.60 17.43 -22.20
N LEU A 254 -30.01 17.23 -21.02
CA LEU A 254 -28.75 16.48 -20.88
C LEU A 254 -28.89 15.07 -21.45
N LEU A 255 -29.97 14.38 -21.10
CA LEU A 255 -30.24 13.01 -21.53
C LEU A 255 -30.50 12.94 -23.04
N GLU A 256 -31.34 13.83 -23.59
CA GLU A 256 -31.60 13.93 -25.03
C GLU A 256 -30.29 14.20 -25.79
N ASP A 257 -29.57 15.25 -25.41
CA ASP A 257 -28.30 15.64 -26.01
C ASP A 257 -27.21 14.56 -25.85
N PHE A 258 -27.29 13.68 -24.84
CA PHE A 258 -26.36 12.56 -24.64
C PHE A 258 -26.62 11.42 -25.62
N TYR A 259 -27.88 11.02 -25.78
CA TYR A 259 -28.25 9.92 -26.67
C TYR A 259 -28.14 10.32 -28.15
N ASP A 260 -28.47 11.58 -28.47
CA ASP A 260 -28.27 12.14 -29.80
C ASP A 260 -26.78 12.16 -30.20
N ASP A 261 -25.90 12.60 -29.30
CA ASP A 261 -24.46 12.65 -29.56
C ASP A 261 -23.82 11.26 -29.72
N CYS A 262 -24.19 10.30 -28.88
CA CYS A 262 -23.57 8.97 -28.89
C CYS A 262 -24.16 8.04 -29.95
N GLY A 263 -25.29 8.42 -30.57
CA GLY A 263 -25.94 7.66 -31.64
C GLY A 263 -26.56 6.34 -31.17
N ILE A 264 -26.73 6.16 -29.86
CA ILE A 264 -27.41 5.00 -29.28
C ILE A 264 -28.88 5.34 -29.10
N LYS A 265 -29.75 4.38 -29.41
CA LYS A 265 -31.19 4.53 -29.20
C LYS A 265 -31.53 4.38 -27.71
N PRO A 266 -32.30 5.29 -27.09
CA PRO A 266 -32.69 5.20 -25.68
C PRO A 266 -33.36 3.87 -25.29
N GLU A 267 -34.02 3.20 -26.23
CA GLU A 267 -34.69 1.91 -26.04
C GLU A 267 -33.70 0.76 -25.78
N GLU A 268 -32.42 0.91 -26.17
CA GLU A 268 -31.37 -0.08 -25.91
C GLU A 268 -30.86 -0.03 -24.46
N LEU A 269 -31.17 1.03 -23.71
CA LEU A 269 -30.81 1.14 -22.30
C LEU A 269 -31.58 0.11 -21.47
N TYR A 270 -30.88 -0.82 -20.84
CA TYR A 270 -31.51 -1.85 -20.00
C TYR A 270 -31.75 -1.37 -18.57
N TYR A 271 -30.79 -0.64 -18.01
CA TYR A 271 -30.79 -0.20 -16.62
C TYR A 271 -30.19 1.18 -16.50
N LEU A 272 -30.77 2.03 -15.67
CA LEU A 272 -30.25 3.35 -15.33
C LEU A 272 -29.97 3.42 -13.82
N GLU A 273 -28.72 3.71 -13.49
CA GLU A 273 -28.32 4.09 -12.14
C GLU A 273 -28.57 5.60 -11.99
N ALA A 274 -29.54 5.96 -11.16
CA ALA A 274 -29.94 7.34 -10.93
C ALA A 274 -29.12 8.00 -9.82
N HIS A 275 -29.18 9.33 -9.73
CA HIS A 275 -28.71 10.07 -8.57
C HIS A 275 -29.52 9.65 -7.34
N GLY A 276 -30.86 9.67 -7.40
CA GLY A 276 -31.79 9.07 -6.44
C GLY A 276 -31.35 9.28 -5.00
N THR A 277 -31.54 10.51 -4.50
CA THR A 277 -31.09 10.90 -3.15
C THR A 277 -32.16 10.66 -2.10
N GLY A 278 -33.41 10.47 -2.50
CA GLY A 278 -34.54 10.45 -1.58
C GLY A 278 -34.96 11.84 -1.14
N THR A 279 -34.57 12.90 -1.87
CA THR A 279 -34.96 14.27 -1.54
C THR A 279 -36.35 14.59 -2.09
N LEU A 280 -37.18 15.29 -1.31
CA LEU A 280 -38.55 15.66 -1.68
C LEU A 280 -38.64 16.42 -3.00
N ALA A 281 -37.70 17.32 -3.25
CA ALA A 281 -37.65 18.11 -4.48
C ALA A 281 -36.88 17.43 -5.61
N GLY A 282 -35.83 16.65 -5.29
CA GLY A 282 -34.90 16.15 -6.29
C GLY A 282 -35.38 14.93 -7.04
N ASP A 283 -35.82 13.90 -6.31
CA ASP A 283 -36.21 12.61 -6.91
C ASP A 283 -37.37 12.75 -7.92
N PRO A 284 -38.44 13.53 -7.66
CA PRO A 284 -39.49 13.74 -8.65
C PRO A 284 -38.98 14.43 -9.92
N ILE A 285 -38.10 15.42 -9.79
CA ILE A 285 -37.55 16.15 -10.94
C ILE A 285 -36.68 15.23 -11.80
N GLU A 286 -35.83 14.43 -11.18
CA GLU A 286 -34.94 13.49 -11.86
C GLU A 286 -35.73 12.40 -12.60
N ILE A 287 -36.68 11.73 -11.92
CA ILE A 287 -37.48 10.67 -12.55
C ILE A 287 -38.34 11.20 -13.70
N ASN A 288 -38.93 12.38 -13.55
CA ASN A 288 -39.70 12.98 -14.65
C ASN A 288 -38.81 13.37 -15.84
N ALA A 289 -37.56 13.81 -15.60
CA ALA A 289 -36.61 14.07 -16.68
C ALA A 289 -36.24 12.77 -17.40
N ILE A 290 -35.98 11.69 -16.67
CA ILE A 290 -35.70 10.34 -17.21
C ILE A 290 -36.88 9.83 -18.03
N ASP A 291 -38.10 9.87 -17.48
CA ASP A 291 -39.30 9.38 -18.16
C ASP A 291 -39.54 10.12 -19.48
N GLN A 292 -39.49 11.46 -19.45
CA GLN A 292 -39.71 12.28 -20.63
C GLN A 292 -38.63 12.09 -21.70
N ALA A 293 -37.36 11.91 -21.31
CA ALA A 293 -36.25 11.77 -22.26
C ALA A 293 -36.14 10.33 -22.81
N LEU A 294 -36.30 9.31 -21.97
CA LEU A 294 -35.87 7.95 -22.26
C LEU A 294 -37.02 6.94 -22.42
N CYS A 295 -38.19 7.19 -21.83
CA CYS A 295 -39.25 6.19 -21.76
C CYS A 295 -40.34 6.33 -22.84
N SER A 296 -40.49 7.51 -23.46
CA SER A 296 -41.59 7.83 -24.37
C SER A 296 -41.79 6.85 -25.55
N LYS A 297 -40.72 6.18 -25.99
CA LYS A 297 -40.72 5.23 -27.12
C LYS A 297 -40.49 3.77 -26.72
N ARG A 298 -40.39 3.48 -25.42
CA ARG A 298 -40.09 2.13 -24.92
C ARG A 298 -41.35 1.26 -24.89
N THR A 299 -41.19 -0.02 -25.23
CA THR A 299 -42.24 -1.04 -25.09
C THR A 299 -42.20 -1.76 -23.75
N THR A 300 -41.06 -1.70 -23.04
CA THR A 300 -40.86 -2.25 -21.70
C THR A 300 -40.37 -1.16 -20.74
N PRO A 301 -40.75 -1.21 -19.45
CA PRO A 301 -40.26 -0.26 -18.46
C PRO A 301 -38.73 -0.22 -18.40
N LEU A 302 -38.16 0.98 -18.22
CA LEU A 302 -36.74 1.13 -17.88
C LEU A 302 -36.54 0.76 -16.40
N LEU A 303 -35.61 -0.15 -16.13
CA LEU A 303 -35.23 -0.48 -14.75
C LEU A 303 -34.35 0.65 -14.20
N VAL A 304 -34.75 1.22 -13.08
CA VAL A 304 -34.02 2.31 -12.40
C VAL A 304 -33.68 1.89 -10.98
N GLY A 305 -32.50 2.27 -10.49
CA GLY A 305 -32.15 2.12 -9.08
C GLY A 305 -31.09 3.12 -8.63
N SER A 306 -30.78 3.11 -7.34
CA SER A 306 -29.74 3.94 -6.73
C SER A 306 -29.02 3.16 -5.65
N VAL A 307 -27.70 3.11 -5.70
CA VAL A 307 -26.83 2.48 -4.70
C VAL A 307 -26.86 3.21 -3.36
N LYS A 308 -27.34 4.46 -3.34
CA LYS A 308 -27.40 5.29 -2.14
C LYS A 308 -28.35 4.73 -1.10
N SER A 309 -29.36 3.94 -1.49
CA SER A 309 -30.22 3.23 -0.53
C SER A 309 -29.48 2.20 0.32
N ASN A 310 -28.33 1.70 -0.15
CA ASN A 310 -27.56 0.68 0.57
C ASN A 310 -26.47 1.27 1.45
N LEU A 311 -25.73 2.26 0.94
CA LEU A 311 -24.54 2.78 1.63
C LEU A 311 -24.65 4.25 2.05
N GLY A 312 -25.73 4.94 1.68
CA GLY A 312 -25.84 6.39 1.81
C GLY A 312 -25.25 7.13 0.61
N HIS A 313 -25.32 8.46 0.66
CA HIS A 313 -24.79 9.35 -0.35
C HIS A 313 -23.31 9.65 -0.08
N SER A 314 -22.42 9.10 -0.90
CA SER A 314 -20.96 9.29 -0.78
C SER A 314 -20.45 10.59 -1.41
N GLU A 315 -21.31 11.60 -1.48
CA GLU A 315 -21.04 12.95 -1.99
C GLU A 315 -20.20 12.93 -3.29
N PRO A 316 -18.94 13.43 -3.37
CA PRO A 316 -18.19 13.47 -4.62
C PRO A 316 -17.88 12.09 -5.21
N THR A 317 -17.94 11.01 -4.42
CA THR A 317 -17.64 9.62 -4.84
C THR A 317 -18.86 8.87 -5.39
N SER A 318 -20.05 9.49 -5.34
CA SER A 318 -21.32 8.82 -5.66
C SER A 318 -21.41 8.23 -7.06
N GLY A 319 -20.67 8.78 -8.02
CA GLY A 319 -20.70 8.38 -9.43
C GLY A 319 -19.86 7.15 -9.77
N LEU A 320 -19.13 6.56 -8.81
CA LEU A 320 -18.27 5.39 -9.03
C LEU A 320 -18.70 4.12 -8.30
N CYS A 321 -19.48 4.23 -7.21
CA CYS A 321 -19.85 3.10 -6.34
C CYS A 321 -20.61 1.96 -7.06
N GLN A 322 -21.28 2.27 -8.18
CA GLN A 322 -22.12 1.32 -8.91
C GLN A 322 -21.34 0.22 -9.63
N ILE A 323 -20.04 0.40 -9.89
CA ILE A 323 -19.19 -0.62 -10.53
C ILE A 323 -19.08 -1.89 -9.65
N ALA A 324 -19.32 -1.77 -8.34
CA ALA A 324 -19.33 -2.90 -7.41
C ALA A 324 -20.37 -4.00 -7.75
N LYS A 325 -21.38 -3.70 -8.57
CA LYS A 325 -22.46 -4.65 -8.93
C LYS A 325 -22.05 -5.69 -10.00
N VAL A 326 -20.78 -5.75 -10.43
CA VAL A 326 -20.32 -6.69 -11.47
C VAL A 326 -20.02 -8.09 -10.92
N ASN A 327 -20.90 -9.06 -11.18
CA ASN A 327 -20.75 -10.45 -10.73
C ASN A 327 -19.49 -11.15 -11.28
N SER A 328 -18.85 -11.96 -10.42
CA SER A 328 -17.70 -12.81 -10.75
C SER A 328 -18.09 -14.30 -10.84
N ARG A 329 -17.36 -15.07 -11.66
CA ARG A 329 -17.42 -16.53 -11.81
C ARG A 329 -16.28 -17.20 -11.02
N GLN A 330 -16.18 -18.52 -11.07
CA GLN A 330 -15.08 -19.24 -10.40
C GLN A 330 -13.71 -19.00 -11.07
N LEU A 331 -12.63 -19.22 -10.32
CA LEU A 331 -11.25 -19.09 -10.79
C LEU A 331 -10.97 -20.04 -11.96
N ASP A 332 -10.33 -19.51 -13.00
CA ASP A 332 -9.94 -20.28 -14.18
C ASP A 332 -8.62 -19.79 -14.80
N VAL A 333 -8.30 -20.28 -16.00
CA VAL A 333 -7.05 -19.96 -16.71
C VAL A 333 -6.89 -18.48 -17.03
N GLU A 334 -7.99 -17.75 -17.25
CA GLU A 334 -7.92 -16.31 -17.52
C GLU A 334 -7.52 -15.52 -16.28
N TYR A 335 -8.00 -15.95 -15.11
CA TYR A 335 -7.59 -15.37 -13.83
C TYR A 335 -6.09 -15.58 -13.59
N VAL A 336 -5.60 -16.81 -13.81
CA VAL A 336 -4.17 -17.13 -13.69
C VAL A 336 -3.32 -16.31 -14.68
N ALA A 337 -3.81 -16.09 -15.90
CA ALA A 337 -3.12 -15.28 -16.89
C ALA A 337 -2.96 -13.81 -16.46
N LEU A 338 -3.93 -13.23 -15.75
CA LEU A 338 -3.79 -11.89 -15.19
C LEU A 338 -2.71 -11.83 -14.11
N LEU A 339 -2.70 -12.80 -13.20
CA LEU A 339 -1.65 -12.89 -12.16
C LEU A 339 -0.26 -13.01 -12.79
N HIS A 340 -0.08 -13.88 -13.77
CA HIS A 340 1.19 -13.98 -14.49
C HIS A 340 1.56 -12.68 -15.23
N SER A 341 0.56 -11.95 -15.75
CA SER A 341 0.82 -10.68 -16.42
C SER A 341 1.29 -9.59 -15.46
N ILE A 342 0.74 -9.53 -14.25
CA ILE A 342 1.17 -8.61 -13.18
C ILE A 342 2.62 -8.92 -12.76
N HIS A 343 2.93 -10.21 -12.60
CA HIS A 343 4.24 -10.70 -12.13
C HIS A 343 5.24 -10.97 -13.26
N THR A 344 4.98 -10.53 -14.48
CA THR A 344 5.94 -10.64 -15.60
C THR A 344 7.25 -9.93 -15.26
N VAL A 345 7.15 -8.81 -14.55
CA VAL A 345 8.25 -8.07 -13.95
C VAL A 345 8.06 -8.06 -12.44
N ASP A 346 9.15 -7.92 -11.69
CA ASP A 346 9.08 -7.76 -10.25
C ASP A 346 8.31 -6.51 -9.84
N ILE A 347 7.59 -6.61 -8.71
CA ILE A 347 6.90 -5.49 -8.10
C ILE A 347 7.77 -4.98 -6.96
N GLU A 348 8.28 -3.75 -7.13
CA GLU A 348 9.09 -3.08 -6.13
C GLU A 348 8.31 -2.91 -4.81
N GLY A 349 9.00 -3.01 -3.67
CA GLY A 349 8.39 -2.84 -2.35
C GLY A 349 7.68 -4.09 -1.77
N HIS A 350 7.74 -5.25 -2.43
CA HIS A 350 7.16 -6.50 -1.92
C HIS A 350 8.22 -7.38 -1.23
N PRO A 351 8.31 -7.38 0.13
CA PRO A 351 9.30 -8.19 0.84
C PRO A 351 8.92 -9.67 0.93
N TYR A 352 7.68 -10.05 0.57
CA TYR A 352 7.21 -11.43 0.63
C TYR A 352 6.88 -11.94 -0.77
N ARG A 353 7.37 -13.14 -1.08
CA ARG A 353 7.03 -13.88 -2.29
C ARG A 353 6.53 -15.27 -1.94
N GLY A 354 5.60 -15.77 -2.74
CA GLY A 354 5.04 -17.10 -2.59
C GLY A 354 4.49 -17.61 -3.90
N TYR A 355 4.41 -18.93 -4.01
CA TYR A 355 3.78 -19.60 -5.15
C TYR A 355 2.81 -20.67 -4.65
N THR A 356 1.90 -21.06 -5.55
CA THR A 356 1.03 -22.23 -5.36
C THR A 356 0.82 -22.94 -6.69
N LEU A 357 0.39 -24.20 -6.65
CA LEU A 357 0.16 -25.01 -7.84
C LEU A 357 -1.34 -25.19 -8.07
N ALA A 358 -1.88 -24.48 -9.05
CA ALA A 358 -3.29 -24.56 -9.42
C ALA A 358 -3.66 -25.98 -9.88
N GLY A 359 -4.72 -26.55 -9.28
CA GLY A 359 -5.19 -27.92 -9.58
C GLY A 359 -4.55 -29.02 -8.73
N SER A 360 -3.56 -28.70 -7.88
CA SER A 360 -3.03 -29.63 -6.88
C SER A 360 -4.01 -29.79 -5.70
N LYS A 361 -4.14 -31.03 -5.19
CA LYS A 361 -4.88 -31.31 -3.94
C LYS A 361 -4.07 -31.00 -2.68
N ALA A 362 -2.74 -30.89 -2.80
CA ALA A 362 -1.88 -30.53 -1.70
C ALA A 362 -1.84 -29.00 -1.55
N VAL A 363 -1.95 -28.53 -0.30
CA VAL A 363 -1.86 -27.10 0.03
C VAL A 363 -0.39 -26.70 0.01
N TYR A 364 0.01 -26.00 -1.06
CA TYR A 364 1.33 -25.40 -1.19
C TYR A 364 1.26 -23.93 -0.79
N ASN A 365 1.67 -23.64 0.45
CA ASN A 365 1.86 -22.29 0.96
C ASN A 365 3.32 -22.12 1.38
N LYS A 366 4.23 -22.08 0.40
CA LYS A 366 5.63 -21.67 0.65
C LYS A 366 5.74 -20.17 0.41
N ILE A 367 5.35 -19.38 1.42
CA ILE A 367 5.65 -17.95 1.43
C ILE A 367 7.04 -17.79 2.07
N ARG A 368 7.92 -17.03 1.43
CA ARG A 368 9.23 -16.65 1.96
C ARG A 368 9.35 -15.15 1.95
N GLN A 369 9.89 -14.62 3.04
CA GLN A 369 10.44 -13.27 3.03
C GLN A 369 11.70 -13.30 2.18
N VAL A 370 11.77 -12.41 1.20
CA VAL A 370 12.97 -12.19 0.40
C VAL A 370 13.70 -11.04 1.06
N GLU A 371 14.96 -11.27 1.47
CA GLU A 371 15.82 -10.14 1.87
C GLU A 371 15.88 -9.19 0.68
N ASN A 372 15.53 -7.93 0.92
CA ASN A 372 15.51 -6.90 -0.11
C ASN A 372 16.95 -6.78 -0.63
N TYR A 373 17.24 -7.35 -1.80
CA TYR A 373 18.48 -7.12 -2.56
C TYR A 373 18.17 -6.03 -3.58
N PRO A 374 18.05 -4.75 -3.18
CA PRO A 374 17.78 -3.70 -4.13
C PRO A 374 18.92 -3.73 -5.16
N TYR A 375 18.56 -3.99 -6.41
CA TYR A 375 19.41 -3.85 -7.60
C TYR A 375 20.49 -4.92 -7.87
N LEU A 376 20.60 -6.00 -7.08
CA LEU A 376 21.59 -7.07 -7.32
C LEU A 376 20.92 -8.34 -7.85
N LYS A 377 21.10 -8.60 -9.16
CA LYS A 377 20.77 -9.90 -9.77
C LYS A 377 21.65 -10.96 -9.11
N ARG A 378 21.04 -11.88 -8.36
CA ARG A 378 21.76 -13.05 -7.82
C ARG A 378 22.23 -13.94 -8.97
N PRO A 379 23.52 -14.31 -9.02
CA PRO A 379 24.01 -15.17 -10.08
C PRO A 379 23.39 -16.57 -10.01
N ILE A 380 23.10 -17.17 -11.14
CA ILE A 380 22.50 -18.50 -11.26
C ILE A 380 23.56 -19.48 -11.75
N CYS A 381 23.69 -20.62 -11.09
CA CYS A 381 24.57 -21.70 -11.50
C CYS A 381 23.81 -23.01 -11.68
N PHE A 382 23.79 -23.56 -12.90
CA PHE A 382 23.23 -24.88 -13.16
C PHE A 382 24.22 -25.98 -12.82
N LEU A 383 23.76 -26.95 -12.05
CA LEU A 383 24.52 -28.14 -11.67
C LEU A 383 24.00 -29.35 -12.44
N PHE A 384 24.92 -30.02 -13.14
CA PHE A 384 24.65 -31.22 -13.94
C PHE A 384 25.36 -32.42 -13.33
N SER A 385 24.57 -33.29 -12.70
CA SER A 385 25.06 -34.55 -12.12
C SER A 385 25.26 -35.64 -13.19
N GLY A 386 26.11 -36.63 -12.88
CA GLY A 386 26.45 -37.75 -13.76
C GLY A 386 25.41 -38.88 -13.78
N THR A 387 25.77 -40.04 -14.34
CA THR A 387 24.87 -41.18 -14.63
C THR A 387 24.55 -42.06 -13.42
N GLU A 388 23.48 -41.75 -12.67
CA GLU A 388 22.86 -42.67 -11.71
C GLU A 388 21.34 -42.42 -11.58
N ILE A 389 20.56 -42.80 -12.60
CA ILE A 389 19.10 -42.55 -12.59
C ILE A 389 18.34 -43.84 -12.90
N GLU A 390 17.42 -44.18 -12.00
CA GLU A 390 16.33 -45.11 -12.30
C GLU A 390 15.21 -44.30 -12.99
N TRP A 391 15.11 -44.37 -14.32
CA TRP A 391 14.13 -43.61 -15.08
C TRP A 391 12.72 -44.16 -14.86
N HIS A 392 11.83 -43.33 -14.33
CA HIS A 392 10.43 -43.69 -14.17
C HIS A 392 9.54 -42.62 -14.78
N ASN A 393 9.09 -42.87 -16.03
CA ASN A 393 7.96 -42.26 -16.74
C ASN A 393 7.80 -40.75 -16.53
N VAL A 394 8.49 -39.99 -17.37
CA VAL A 394 8.58 -38.54 -17.33
C VAL A 394 7.27 -37.90 -17.81
N GLU A 395 6.48 -37.36 -16.89
CA GLU A 395 5.29 -36.59 -17.25
C GLU A 395 5.62 -35.34 -18.08
N LEU A 396 6.88 -34.89 -18.07
CA LEU A 396 7.35 -33.72 -18.81
C LEU A 396 7.18 -33.86 -20.33
N MET A 397 7.01 -35.07 -20.89
CA MET A 397 6.65 -35.25 -22.30
C MET A 397 5.32 -34.58 -22.67
N LYS A 398 4.46 -34.24 -21.69
CA LYS A 398 3.25 -33.44 -21.91
C LYS A 398 3.56 -31.95 -22.19
N LEU A 399 4.77 -31.48 -21.88
CA LEU A 399 5.22 -30.11 -22.15
C LEU A 399 5.83 -30.05 -23.56
N PRO A 400 5.31 -29.22 -24.47
CA PRO A 400 5.75 -29.20 -25.87
C PRO A 400 7.25 -28.93 -26.07
N VAL A 401 7.82 -28.05 -25.23
CA VAL A 401 9.25 -27.70 -25.28
C VAL A 401 10.13 -28.91 -24.99
N PHE A 402 9.80 -29.65 -23.93
CA PHE A 402 10.52 -30.86 -23.56
C PHE A 402 10.36 -31.96 -24.63
N ALA A 403 9.13 -32.18 -25.10
CA ALA A 403 8.85 -33.18 -26.13
C ALA A 403 9.65 -32.92 -27.42
N LYS A 404 9.74 -31.65 -27.85
CA LYS A 404 10.52 -31.23 -29.02
C LYS A 404 12.02 -31.48 -28.86
N ALA A 405 12.57 -31.24 -27.67
CA ALA A 405 13.98 -31.54 -27.38
C ALA A 405 14.27 -33.04 -27.50
N ILE A 406 13.38 -33.89 -26.96
CA ILE A 406 13.50 -35.35 -27.07
C ILE A 406 13.31 -35.84 -28.51
N GLU A 407 12.38 -35.25 -29.26
CA GLU A 407 12.18 -35.55 -30.69
C GLU A 407 13.46 -35.30 -31.50
N LYS A 408 14.11 -34.15 -31.28
CA LYS A 408 15.39 -33.82 -31.91
C LYS A 408 16.50 -34.82 -31.56
N CYS A 409 16.54 -35.30 -30.31
CA CYS A 409 17.45 -36.36 -29.88
C CYS A 409 17.16 -37.70 -30.60
N ASN A 410 15.89 -38.07 -30.76
CA ASN A 410 15.49 -39.27 -31.50
C ASN A 410 15.89 -39.19 -32.98
N GLU A 411 15.67 -38.04 -33.63
CA GLU A 411 16.05 -37.85 -35.03
C GLU A 411 17.55 -38.04 -35.23
N THR A 412 18.36 -37.51 -34.33
CA THR A 412 19.83 -37.65 -34.34
C THR A 412 20.26 -39.11 -34.16
N LEU A 413 19.65 -39.82 -33.21
CA LEU A 413 20.03 -41.19 -32.86
C LEU A 413 19.37 -42.27 -33.72
N LYS A 414 18.49 -41.90 -34.65
CA LYS A 414 17.77 -42.83 -35.54
C LYS A 414 18.70 -43.75 -36.33
N GLN A 415 19.88 -43.27 -36.74
CA GLN A 415 20.87 -44.05 -37.47
C GLN A 415 21.57 -45.12 -36.61
N HIS A 416 21.47 -44.99 -35.29
CA HIS A 416 22.09 -45.87 -34.30
C HIS A 416 21.09 -46.82 -33.62
N ASP A 417 19.86 -46.90 -34.16
CA ASP A 417 18.77 -47.75 -33.64
C ASP A 417 18.47 -47.49 -32.15
N ILE A 418 18.50 -46.21 -31.74
CA ILE A 418 18.12 -45.78 -30.39
C ILE A 418 16.95 -44.79 -30.47
N CYS A 419 15.91 -45.12 -29.71
CA CYS A 419 14.77 -44.26 -29.44
C CYS A 419 14.79 -43.83 -27.97
N VAL A 420 15.12 -42.57 -27.72
CA VAL A 420 15.15 -41.95 -26.39
C VAL A 420 13.77 -42.00 -25.75
N THR A 421 12.72 -41.74 -26.52
CA THR A 421 11.33 -41.79 -26.02
C THR A 421 10.99 -43.16 -25.46
N ASP A 422 11.39 -44.24 -26.13
CA ASP A 422 11.15 -45.60 -25.64
C ASP A 422 11.95 -45.90 -24.36
N ILE A 423 13.20 -45.42 -24.28
CA ILE A 423 14.04 -45.59 -23.09
C ILE A 423 13.40 -44.90 -21.87
N ILE A 424 12.90 -43.67 -22.03
CA ILE A 424 12.37 -42.85 -20.93
C ILE A 424 10.93 -43.23 -20.56
N MET A 425 10.10 -43.65 -21.52
CA MET A 425 8.67 -43.95 -21.31
C MET A 425 8.38 -45.43 -21.04
N ASN A 426 9.15 -46.34 -21.63
CA ASN A 426 8.90 -47.78 -21.62
C ASN A 426 10.07 -48.59 -21.03
N GLY A 427 11.07 -47.93 -20.45
CA GLY A 427 12.26 -48.56 -19.88
C GLY A 427 11.92 -49.57 -18.79
N ASN A 428 12.52 -50.75 -18.87
CA ASN A 428 12.45 -51.80 -17.85
C ASN A 428 13.85 -52.02 -17.23
N LYS A 429 13.97 -52.89 -16.22
CA LYS A 429 15.26 -53.18 -15.57
C LYS A 429 16.37 -53.60 -16.54
N THR A 430 16.05 -54.23 -17.68
CA THR A 430 17.06 -54.64 -18.68
C THR A 430 17.48 -53.48 -19.59
N THR A 431 16.57 -52.56 -19.93
CA THR A 431 16.89 -51.31 -20.65
C THR A 431 17.80 -50.41 -19.82
N PHE A 432 17.62 -50.36 -18.49
CA PHE A 432 18.43 -49.54 -17.57
C PHE A 432 19.81 -50.11 -17.25
N ASN A 433 20.04 -51.39 -17.51
CA ASN A 433 21.35 -52.01 -17.33
C ASN A 433 22.33 -51.75 -18.50
N SER A 434 21.88 -51.13 -19.60
CA SER A 434 22.76 -50.67 -20.68
C SER A 434 23.35 -49.30 -20.32
N ILE A 435 24.68 -49.22 -20.32
CA ILE A 435 25.42 -47.99 -20.05
C ILE A 435 25.10 -46.96 -21.13
N LYS A 436 24.99 -47.41 -22.38
CA LYS A 436 24.61 -46.58 -23.54
C LYS A 436 23.25 -45.93 -23.38
N ASN A 437 22.22 -46.71 -23.02
CA ASN A 437 20.88 -46.16 -22.82
C ASN A 437 20.82 -45.19 -21.64
N SER A 438 21.58 -45.46 -20.57
CA SER A 438 21.66 -44.58 -19.40
C SER A 438 22.29 -43.23 -19.74
N CYS A 439 23.44 -43.22 -20.44
CA CYS A 439 24.10 -41.98 -20.87
C CYS A 439 23.20 -41.12 -21.77
N VAL A 440 22.57 -41.74 -22.77
CA VAL A 440 21.68 -41.06 -23.72
C VAL A 440 20.45 -40.50 -23.01
N ALA A 441 19.80 -41.28 -22.14
CA ALA A 441 18.62 -40.81 -21.40
C ALA A 441 18.96 -39.66 -20.43
N THR A 442 20.12 -39.71 -19.75
CA THR A 442 20.59 -38.63 -18.87
C THR A 442 20.71 -37.33 -19.63
N ILE A 443 21.46 -37.35 -20.72
CA ILE A 443 21.76 -36.15 -21.50
C ILE A 443 20.52 -35.61 -22.20
N ALA A 444 19.72 -36.46 -22.84
CA ALA A 444 18.48 -36.01 -23.48
C ALA A 444 17.51 -35.36 -22.50
N THR A 445 17.38 -35.92 -21.28
CA THR A 445 16.52 -35.34 -20.24
C THR A 445 17.07 -34.01 -19.73
N GLN A 446 18.38 -33.91 -19.49
CA GLN A 446 19.02 -32.66 -19.07
C GLN A 446 18.89 -31.57 -20.14
N ILE A 447 19.04 -31.90 -21.43
CA ILE A 447 18.74 -30.99 -22.55
C ILE A 447 17.31 -30.49 -22.47
N GLY A 448 16.33 -31.41 -22.34
CA GLY A 448 14.92 -31.03 -22.27
C GLY A 448 14.58 -30.13 -21.07
N ILE A 449 15.20 -30.34 -19.91
CA ILE A 449 15.00 -29.48 -18.72
C ILE A 449 15.68 -28.11 -18.90
N VAL A 450 16.88 -28.06 -19.48
CA VAL A 450 17.56 -26.80 -19.82
C VAL A 450 16.72 -25.97 -20.79
N ASP A 451 16.16 -26.61 -21.82
CA ASP A 451 15.28 -25.95 -22.78
C ASP A 451 14.02 -25.42 -22.08
N LEU A 452 13.43 -26.18 -21.16
CA LEU A 452 12.29 -25.71 -20.34
C LEU A 452 12.65 -24.48 -19.48
N LEU A 453 13.78 -24.52 -18.75
CA LEU A 453 14.23 -23.40 -17.93
C LEU A 453 14.49 -22.16 -18.77
N THR A 454 15.17 -22.32 -19.90
CA THR A 454 15.45 -21.25 -20.86
C THR A 454 14.16 -20.66 -21.41
N HIS A 455 13.18 -21.49 -21.74
CA HIS A 455 11.88 -21.07 -22.27
C HIS A 455 11.05 -20.26 -21.25
N VAL A 456 11.19 -20.55 -19.95
CA VAL A 456 10.63 -19.71 -18.88
C VAL A 456 11.56 -18.58 -18.44
N GLY A 457 12.62 -18.29 -19.18
CA GLY A 457 13.51 -17.16 -18.92
C GLY A 457 14.48 -17.34 -17.75
N VAL A 458 14.67 -18.56 -17.25
CA VAL A 458 15.72 -18.89 -16.27
C VAL A 458 16.98 -19.25 -17.04
N LEU A 459 17.93 -18.33 -17.06
CA LEU A 459 19.23 -18.48 -17.71
C LEU A 459 20.32 -18.68 -16.68
N SER A 460 21.31 -19.52 -17.00
CA SER A 460 22.47 -19.73 -16.15
C SER A 460 23.51 -18.63 -16.38
N ASP A 461 24.10 -18.11 -15.31
CA ASP A 461 25.30 -17.26 -15.37
C ASP A 461 26.59 -18.10 -15.30
N TYR A 462 26.53 -19.28 -14.67
CA TYR A 462 27.64 -20.24 -14.53
C TYR A 462 27.15 -21.68 -14.72
N THR A 463 28.00 -22.63 -15.14
CA THR A 463 27.61 -24.06 -15.17
C THR A 463 28.66 -24.93 -14.48
N ILE A 464 28.22 -25.98 -13.80
CA ILE A 464 29.09 -26.98 -13.18
C ILE A 464 28.59 -28.36 -13.60
N GLY A 465 29.44 -29.10 -14.30
CA GLY A 465 29.17 -30.46 -14.72
C GLY A 465 30.03 -31.45 -13.95
N HIS A 466 29.50 -32.63 -13.67
CA HIS A 466 30.25 -33.75 -13.15
C HIS A 466 30.15 -34.94 -14.10
N SER A 467 31.30 -35.47 -14.54
CA SER A 467 31.37 -36.57 -15.51
C SER A 467 30.62 -36.21 -16.81
N ILE A 468 29.69 -37.04 -17.27
CA ILE A 468 28.93 -36.77 -18.51
C ILE A 468 28.16 -35.44 -18.49
N GLY A 469 27.83 -34.91 -17.30
CA GLY A 469 27.13 -33.63 -17.14
C GLY A 469 27.90 -32.44 -17.71
N GLU A 470 29.23 -32.54 -17.89
CA GLU A 470 30.02 -31.51 -18.56
C GLU A 470 29.61 -31.27 -20.01
N LEU A 471 29.09 -32.28 -20.71
CA LEU A 471 28.59 -32.12 -22.08
C LEU A 471 27.41 -31.14 -22.14
N ILE A 472 26.59 -31.09 -21.09
CA ILE A 472 25.45 -30.17 -21.03
C ILE A 472 25.91 -28.74 -20.73
N CYS A 473 26.99 -28.57 -19.96
CA CYS A 473 27.54 -27.23 -19.73
C CYS A 473 27.90 -26.56 -21.06
N GLU A 474 28.48 -27.31 -21.99
CA GLU A 474 28.82 -26.81 -23.33
C GLU A 474 27.59 -26.57 -24.20
N TYR A 475 26.52 -27.34 -24.00
CA TYR A 475 25.22 -27.09 -24.63
C TYR A 475 24.61 -25.77 -24.13
N VAL A 476 24.61 -25.54 -22.81
CA VAL A 476 24.12 -24.30 -22.18
C VAL A 476 24.93 -23.08 -22.65
N ASP A 477 26.25 -23.23 -22.78
CA ASP A 477 27.14 -22.19 -23.30
C ASP A 477 27.02 -21.99 -24.83
N GLY A 478 26.20 -22.80 -25.52
CA GLY A 478 25.96 -22.73 -26.96
C GLY A 478 27.15 -23.19 -27.82
N ARG A 479 28.08 -23.96 -27.25
CA ARG A 479 29.26 -24.51 -27.94
C ARG A 479 28.98 -25.86 -28.59
N PHE A 480 28.11 -26.66 -27.97
CA PHE A 480 27.62 -27.89 -28.58
C PHE A 480 26.17 -27.70 -29.03
N THR A 481 25.87 -28.24 -30.21
CA THR A 481 24.52 -28.45 -30.70
C THR A 481 23.88 -29.63 -30.00
N THR A 482 22.55 -29.72 -30.02
CA THR A 482 21.80 -30.88 -29.49
C THR A 482 22.36 -32.20 -30.07
N GLU A 483 22.67 -32.18 -31.36
CA GLU A 483 23.20 -33.30 -32.13
C GLU A 483 24.56 -33.77 -31.61
N GLU A 484 25.51 -32.83 -31.44
CA GLU A 484 26.85 -33.11 -30.93
C GLU A 484 26.79 -33.63 -29.49
N THR A 485 25.98 -32.99 -28.63
CA THR A 485 25.85 -33.36 -27.22
C THR A 485 25.26 -34.78 -27.07
N ILE A 486 24.21 -35.12 -27.81
CA ILE A 486 23.56 -36.43 -27.67
C ILE A 486 24.37 -37.56 -28.32
N LEU A 487 25.06 -37.29 -29.44
CA LEU A 487 25.98 -38.24 -30.05
C LEU A 487 27.20 -38.50 -29.16
N ALA A 488 27.73 -37.46 -28.50
CA ALA A 488 28.80 -37.64 -27.52
C ALA A 488 28.35 -38.57 -26.38
N ALA A 489 27.13 -38.39 -25.87
CA ALA A 489 26.56 -39.28 -24.86
C ALA A 489 26.44 -40.74 -25.34
N TYR A 490 25.98 -40.95 -26.57
CA TYR A 490 25.89 -42.25 -27.21
C TYR A 490 27.26 -42.93 -27.34
N TYR A 491 28.26 -42.21 -27.84
CA TYR A 491 29.60 -42.75 -28.05
C TYR A 491 30.33 -43.02 -26.74
N ILE A 492 30.08 -42.25 -25.67
CA ILE A 492 30.59 -42.54 -24.33
C ILE A 492 30.09 -43.90 -23.86
N GLY A 493 28.77 -44.10 -23.89
CA GLY A 493 28.20 -45.37 -23.46
C GLY A 493 28.66 -46.56 -24.31
N THR A 494 28.81 -46.34 -25.63
CA THR A 494 29.35 -47.32 -26.57
C THR A 494 30.81 -47.67 -26.28
N ALA A 495 31.65 -46.68 -26.00
CA ALA A 495 33.07 -46.89 -25.67
C ALA A 495 33.22 -47.74 -24.40
N TYR A 496 32.43 -47.46 -23.35
CA TYR A 496 32.39 -48.25 -22.12
C TYR A 496 31.90 -49.69 -22.37
N GLU A 497 30.80 -49.88 -23.11
CA GLU A 497 30.28 -51.23 -23.42
C GLU A 497 31.28 -52.06 -24.25
N GLN A 498 31.94 -51.45 -25.23
CA GLN A 498 32.94 -52.15 -26.04
C GLN A 498 34.24 -52.44 -25.28
N ALA A 499 34.69 -51.54 -24.39
CA ALA A 499 35.82 -51.80 -23.51
C ALA A 499 35.51 -52.96 -22.55
N LYS A 500 34.27 -53.03 -22.04
CA LYS A 500 33.80 -54.15 -21.21
C LYS A 500 33.92 -55.49 -21.93
N LEU A 501 33.56 -55.57 -23.21
CA LEU A 501 33.69 -56.78 -24.02
C LEU A 501 35.15 -57.18 -24.29
N GLN A 502 36.06 -56.21 -24.41
CA GLN A 502 37.49 -56.46 -24.65
C GLN A 502 38.21 -56.92 -23.38
N VAL A 503 37.79 -56.43 -22.21
CA VAL A 503 38.38 -56.76 -20.90
C VAL A 503 37.68 -57.96 -20.24
N SER A 504 36.43 -58.27 -20.58
CA SER A 504 35.73 -59.48 -20.09
C SER A 504 36.35 -60.79 -20.57
N LYS A 505 37.15 -60.77 -21.64
CA LYS A 505 37.99 -61.91 -22.06
C LYS A 505 39.21 -62.15 -21.15
N ILE A 506 39.52 -61.23 -20.23
CA ILE A 506 40.68 -61.28 -19.33
C ILE A 506 40.27 -61.61 -17.88
N LEU A 507 38.99 -61.49 -17.52
CA LEU A 507 38.49 -61.57 -16.13
C LEU A 507 37.50 -62.74 -15.91
N GLU A 508 37.90 -63.97 -16.25
CA GLU A 508 37.12 -65.19 -15.98
C GLU A 508 37.22 -65.71 -14.53
N PHE A 509 37.88 -65.00 -13.60
CA PHE A 509 38.22 -65.54 -12.27
C PHE A 509 37.57 -64.90 -11.03
N TYR A 510 36.61 -63.98 -11.15
CA TYR A 510 35.89 -63.46 -9.97
C TYR A 510 34.38 -63.33 -10.19
N PRO A 511 33.52 -63.65 -9.20
CA PRO A 511 32.07 -63.61 -9.34
C PRO A 511 31.57 -62.15 -9.37
N ILE A 512 31.41 -61.62 -10.59
CA ILE A 512 30.92 -60.25 -10.91
C ILE A 512 29.38 -60.18 -10.79
N TYR A 513 28.78 -60.71 -9.72
CA TYR A 513 27.32 -60.65 -9.51
C TYR A 513 26.87 -59.67 -8.42
N THR A 514 27.78 -59.18 -7.57
CA THR A 514 27.49 -58.15 -6.54
C THR A 514 27.96 -56.75 -6.91
N PHE A 515 28.59 -56.56 -8.07
CA PHE A 515 29.20 -55.28 -8.48
C PHE A 515 28.39 -54.46 -9.51
N ILE A 516 27.30 -54.99 -10.05
CA ILE A 516 26.61 -54.36 -11.19
C ILE A 516 25.65 -53.23 -10.74
N LYS A 517 25.37 -53.11 -9.43
CA LYS A 517 24.45 -52.07 -8.90
C LYS A 517 25.11 -50.80 -8.33
N PRO A 518 26.42 -50.56 -8.53
CA PRO A 518 26.92 -49.18 -8.64
C PRO A 518 28.11 -49.09 -9.62
N CYS A 519 27.88 -49.26 -10.92
CA CYS A 519 28.96 -49.45 -11.91
C CYS A 519 29.62 -48.18 -12.47
N ILE A 520 29.42 -46.98 -11.89
CA ILE A 520 30.20 -45.78 -12.26
C ILE A 520 30.84 -45.11 -11.04
N ILE A 521 30.24 -45.19 -9.85
CA ILE A 521 30.87 -44.70 -8.61
C ILE A 521 32.04 -45.58 -8.17
N VAL A 522 31.94 -46.91 -8.22
CA VAL A 522 32.96 -47.80 -7.63
C VAL A 522 34.26 -47.86 -8.46
N LEU A 523 34.20 -47.58 -9.76
CA LEU A 523 35.42 -47.44 -10.58
C LEU A 523 36.13 -46.10 -10.36
N ILE A 524 35.54 -45.15 -9.62
CA ILE A 524 36.12 -43.81 -9.40
C ILE A 524 36.52 -43.62 -7.92
N THR A 525 35.87 -44.28 -6.95
CA THR A 525 36.04 -43.97 -5.50
C THR A 525 36.73 -45.03 -4.62
N VAL A 526 37.10 -46.22 -5.12
CA VAL A 526 37.75 -47.25 -4.26
C VAL A 526 39.25 -46.94 -4.03
N PRO A 527 39.76 -46.98 -2.79
CA PRO A 527 41.18 -46.80 -2.48
C PRO A 527 42.05 -47.86 -3.18
N GLN A 528 43.25 -47.45 -3.57
CA GLN A 528 44.21 -48.25 -4.32
C GLN A 528 44.54 -49.59 -3.64
N VAL A 529 44.20 -50.69 -4.30
CA VAL A 529 44.74 -52.04 -4.01
C VAL A 529 45.40 -52.53 -5.31
N GLY A 530 46.68 -52.92 -5.22
CA GLY A 530 47.65 -52.94 -6.33
C GLY A 530 47.33 -53.78 -7.57
N ASP A 531 46.44 -54.77 -7.49
CA ASP A 531 46.05 -55.62 -8.65
C ASP A 531 44.85 -55.05 -9.44
N ILE A 532 44.06 -54.17 -8.81
CA ILE A 532 42.88 -53.53 -9.43
C ILE A 532 43.31 -52.32 -10.27
N THR A 533 44.44 -51.68 -9.92
CA THR A 533 44.95 -50.47 -10.57
C THR A 533 45.41 -50.68 -12.02
N GLU A 534 46.04 -51.83 -12.33
CA GLU A 534 46.56 -52.10 -13.68
C GLU A 534 45.44 -52.43 -14.67
N ASN A 535 44.49 -53.29 -14.27
CA ASN A 535 43.32 -53.63 -15.07
C ASN A 535 42.37 -52.43 -15.26
N ARG A 536 42.23 -51.56 -14.25
CA ARG A 536 41.51 -50.29 -14.36
C ARG A 536 42.19 -49.34 -15.34
N SER A 537 43.52 -49.18 -15.26
CA SER A 537 44.29 -48.35 -16.19
C SER A 537 44.16 -48.85 -17.64
N LYS A 538 44.23 -50.16 -17.86
CA LYS A 538 44.05 -50.78 -19.18
C LYS A 538 42.62 -50.60 -19.72
N TYR A 539 41.60 -50.78 -18.89
CA TYR A 539 40.20 -50.55 -19.25
C TYR A 539 39.97 -49.09 -19.64
N LEU A 540 40.39 -48.14 -18.80
CA LEU A 540 40.24 -46.70 -19.06
C LEU A 540 41.04 -46.25 -20.28
N GLY A 541 42.23 -46.82 -20.53
CA GLY A 541 43.02 -46.56 -21.73
C GLY A 541 42.32 -46.99 -23.03
N ILE A 542 41.63 -48.14 -23.02
CA ILE A 542 40.80 -48.58 -24.15
C ILE A 542 39.62 -47.63 -24.36
N VAL A 543 38.93 -47.24 -23.28
CA VAL A 543 37.82 -46.29 -23.37
C VAL A 543 38.31 -44.95 -23.94
N ARG A 544 39.43 -44.42 -23.43
CA ARG A 544 40.04 -43.17 -23.91
C ARG A 544 40.34 -43.19 -25.40
N SER A 545 40.96 -44.26 -25.89
CA SER A 545 41.31 -44.42 -27.30
C SER A 545 40.06 -44.35 -28.20
N LYS A 546 38.98 -45.03 -27.81
CA LYS A 546 37.71 -45.01 -28.54
C LYS A 546 36.98 -43.68 -28.45
N LEU A 547 36.99 -43.04 -27.27
CA LEU A 547 36.43 -41.70 -27.11
C LEU A 547 37.11 -40.69 -28.02
N LEU A 548 38.45 -40.73 -28.13
CA LEU A 548 39.20 -39.89 -29.06
C LEU A 548 38.79 -40.14 -30.52
N GLU A 549 38.66 -41.40 -30.93
CA GLU A 549 38.21 -41.79 -32.27
C GLU A 549 36.82 -41.22 -32.59
N TYR A 550 35.87 -41.37 -31.67
CA TYR A 550 34.50 -40.91 -31.86
C TYR A 550 34.39 -39.38 -31.78
N PHE A 551 34.95 -38.76 -30.74
CA PHE A 551 34.86 -37.31 -30.53
C PHE A 551 35.58 -36.52 -31.62
N SER A 552 36.66 -37.03 -32.21
CA SER A 552 37.32 -36.35 -33.34
C SER A 552 36.43 -36.25 -34.59
N GLN A 553 35.39 -37.09 -34.70
CA GLN A 553 34.45 -37.09 -35.82
C GLN A 553 33.24 -36.20 -35.59
N ILE A 554 32.86 -35.98 -34.32
CA ILE A 554 31.61 -35.29 -33.97
C ILE A 554 31.81 -33.95 -33.26
N LEU A 555 32.93 -33.72 -32.59
CA LEU A 555 33.18 -32.49 -31.84
C LEU A 555 33.98 -31.47 -32.70
N PRO A 556 33.82 -30.17 -32.45
CA PRO A 556 34.57 -29.14 -33.15
C PRO A 556 36.08 -29.27 -32.92
N SER A 557 36.88 -28.92 -33.93
CA SER A 557 38.34 -29.11 -33.93
C SER A 557 39.10 -28.23 -32.92
N GLN A 558 38.52 -27.12 -32.47
CA GLN A 558 39.11 -26.23 -31.46
C GLN A 558 38.07 -25.70 -30.47
N LEU A 559 38.47 -25.56 -29.20
CA LEU A 559 37.67 -24.94 -28.15
C LEU A 559 37.56 -23.41 -28.37
N SER A 560 36.33 -22.90 -28.48
CA SER A 560 36.02 -21.47 -28.63
C SER A 560 36.35 -20.64 -27.38
N LYS A 561 36.82 -19.39 -27.56
CA LYS A 561 37.33 -18.49 -26.50
C LYS A 561 36.28 -17.60 -25.78
N ARG A 562 35.03 -18.02 -25.56
CA ARG A 562 34.04 -17.20 -24.81
C ARG A 562 33.95 -17.54 -23.32
N HIS A 563 33.82 -16.50 -22.47
CA HIS A 563 33.74 -16.52 -21.01
C HIS A 563 32.29 -16.38 -20.50
N ASN A 564 31.85 -17.32 -19.63
CA ASN A 564 31.45 -17.09 -18.22
C ASN A 564 31.21 -18.42 -17.44
N VAL A 565 32.12 -19.38 -17.67
CA VAL A 565 32.53 -20.58 -16.89
C VAL A 565 31.82 -21.90 -17.21
N THR A 566 32.49 -22.68 -18.05
CA THR A 566 33.04 -24.00 -17.67
C THR A 566 34.48 -24.16 -18.15
N GLN A 567 35.32 -24.75 -17.29
CA GLN A 567 36.30 -25.76 -17.69
C GLN A 567 36.83 -26.42 -16.41
N SER A 568 36.61 -27.73 -16.33
CA SER A 568 36.95 -28.61 -15.21
C SER A 568 38.34 -28.32 -14.65
N GLY A 569 38.40 -27.75 -13.44
CA GLY A 569 39.47 -27.90 -12.45
C GLY A 569 40.95 -27.63 -12.80
N ARG A 570 41.34 -27.36 -14.07
CA ARG A 570 42.71 -27.01 -14.46
C ARG A 570 42.88 -25.48 -14.48
N PRO A 571 43.80 -24.91 -13.68
CA PRO A 571 44.19 -23.51 -13.78
C PRO A 571 44.53 -23.14 -15.22
N ARG A 572 44.29 -21.87 -15.61
CA ARG A 572 44.62 -21.34 -16.95
C ARG A 572 46.10 -21.54 -17.33
N SER A 573 46.98 -21.80 -16.35
CA SER A 573 48.41 -22.10 -16.50
C SER A 573 48.73 -23.55 -16.87
N GLU A 574 47.79 -24.49 -16.75
CA GLU A 574 48.00 -25.93 -17.02
C GLU A 574 47.35 -26.39 -18.34
N ARG A 575 46.83 -25.45 -19.14
CA ARG A 575 46.32 -25.75 -20.49
C ARG A 575 47.43 -25.66 -21.51
N ASP A 576 47.70 -26.76 -22.18
CA ASP A 576 48.45 -26.73 -23.43
C ASP A 576 47.60 -26.02 -24.49
N MET A 577 48.15 -25.00 -25.15
CA MET A 577 47.43 -24.25 -26.20
C MET A 577 47.16 -25.08 -27.48
N SER A 578 47.46 -26.38 -27.45
CA SER A 578 47.31 -27.34 -28.55
C SER A 578 46.28 -28.45 -28.33
N GLU A 579 45.61 -28.52 -27.17
CA GLU A 579 44.62 -29.57 -26.85
C GLU A 579 43.32 -29.38 -27.66
N THR A 580 42.89 -30.41 -28.39
CA THR A 580 41.63 -30.44 -29.15
C THR A 580 40.42 -30.69 -28.24
N ALA A 581 39.21 -30.35 -28.69
CA ALA A 581 37.99 -30.62 -27.90
C ALA A 581 37.85 -32.13 -27.60
N ALA A 582 38.15 -32.98 -28.58
CA ALA A 582 38.12 -34.43 -28.43
C ALA A 582 39.05 -34.94 -27.32
N GLU A 583 40.27 -34.41 -27.23
CA GLU A 583 41.23 -34.74 -26.17
C GLU A 583 40.73 -34.28 -24.80
N TYR A 584 40.27 -33.04 -24.71
CA TYR A 584 39.77 -32.47 -23.47
C TYR A 584 38.60 -33.26 -22.89
N TYR A 585 37.53 -33.52 -23.66
CA TYR A 585 36.36 -34.22 -23.12
C TYR A 585 36.63 -35.70 -22.87
N ALA A 586 37.46 -36.37 -23.70
CA ALA A 586 37.85 -37.75 -23.43
C ALA A 586 38.54 -37.88 -22.07
N ASP A 587 39.43 -36.93 -21.72
CA ASP A 587 40.11 -36.91 -20.43
C ASP A 587 39.21 -36.46 -19.28
N SER A 588 38.39 -35.44 -19.48
CA SER A 588 37.52 -34.89 -18.42
C SER A 588 36.45 -35.89 -17.97
N ILE A 589 35.92 -36.70 -18.89
CA ILE A 589 34.95 -37.77 -18.57
C ILE A 589 35.60 -38.90 -17.77
N LEU A 590 36.85 -39.27 -18.10
CA LEU A 590 37.57 -40.38 -17.48
C LEU A 590 38.21 -40.02 -16.13
N TYR A 591 38.64 -38.76 -15.99
CA TYR A 591 39.36 -38.24 -14.84
C TYR A 591 38.69 -36.98 -14.28
N PRO A 592 37.42 -37.06 -13.82
CA PRO A 592 36.70 -35.90 -13.30
C PRO A 592 37.42 -35.30 -12.08
N ILE A 593 37.64 -33.99 -12.09
CA ILE A 593 38.29 -33.28 -10.97
C ILE A 593 37.25 -32.97 -9.89
N LEU A 594 37.59 -33.26 -8.61
CA LEU A 594 36.75 -32.93 -7.46
C LEU A 594 36.47 -31.42 -7.37
N SER A 595 35.19 -31.09 -7.27
CA SER A 595 34.56 -29.80 -7.56
C SER A 595 34.70 -28.71 -6.47
N LYS A 596 35.33 -29.00 -5.31
CA LYS A 596 35.56 -28.02 -4.23
C LYS A 596 36.31 -26.75 -4.67
N LYS A 597 37.25 -26.86 -5.63
CA LYS A 597 37.98 -25.71 -6.18
C LYS A 597 37.11 -24.83 -7.07
N MET A 598 36.10 -25.39 -7.72
CA MET A 598 35.21 -24.65 -8.63
C MET A 598 34.14 -23.87 -7.88
N ALA A 599 33.58 -24.44 -6.81
CA ALA A 599 32.64 -23.73 -5.95
C ALA A 599 33.24 -22.46 -5.30
N ALA A 600 34.56 -22.44 -5.05
CA ALA A 600 35.26 -21.26 -4.54
C ALA A 600 35.35 -20.08 -5.53
N LEU A 601 35.07 -20.30 -6.82
CA LEU A 601 35.05 -19.26 -7.86
C LEU A 601 33.68 -18.60 -8.00
N LEU A 602 32.62 -19.18 -7.42
CA LEU A 602 31.28 -18.64 -7.48
C LEU A 602 31.11 -17.48 -6.48
N PRO A 603 30.38 -16.41 -6.83
CA PRO A 603 29.97 -15.40 -5.88
C PRO A 603 29.19 -16.01 -4.69
N LYS A 604 29.34 -15.44 -3.49
CA LYS A 604 28.79 -16.04 -2.25
C LYS A 604 27.27 -16.20 -2.26
N ASP A 605 26.54 -15.32 -2.95
CA ASP A 605 25.07 -15.28 -2.98
C ASP A 605 24.46 -16.03 -4.19
N THR A 606 25.27 -16.87 -4.87
CA THR A 606 24.86 -17.64 -6.05
C THR A 606 23.71 -18.60 -5.72
N ILE A 607 22.77 -18.71 -6.64
CA ILE A 607 21.66 -19.66 -6.61
C ILE A 607 22.06 -20.88 -7.43
N LEU A 608 22.14 -22.02 -6.78
CA LEU A 608 22.51 -23.28 -7.38
C LEU A 608 21.24 -24.03 -7.77
N VAL A 609 21.12 -24.37 -9.04
CA VAL A 609 19.98 -25.11 -9.58
C VAL A 609 20.44 -26.50 -9.95
N ASP A 610 20.07 -27.49 -9.15
CA ASP A 610 20.33 -28.90 -9.46
C ASP A 610 19.26 -29.39 -10.44
N ILE A 611 19.68 -29.52 -11.69
CA ILE A 611 18.83 -29.82 -12.83
C ILE A 611 18.26 -31.24 -12.72
N LEU A 612 19.09 -32.18 -12.26
CA LEU A 612 18.71 -33.59 -12.14
C LEU A 612 19.60 -34.26 -11.08
N PRO A 613 19.17 -34.29 -9.81
CA PRO A 613 19.98 -34.80 -8.71
C PRO A 613 20.17 -36.32 -8.82
N THR A 614 21.40 -36.75 -9.04
CA THR A 614 21.78 -38.18 -9.00
C THR A 614 22.58 -38.54 -7.75
N MET A 615 23.14 -37.55 -7.06
CA MET A 615 23.88 -37.70 -5.80
C MET A 615 22.95 -37.56 -4.57
N PRO A 616 23.24 -38.21 -3.43
CA PRO A 616 22.56 -37.92 -2.17
C PRO A 616 22.82 -36.47 -1.71
N GLN A 617 21.84 -35.84 -1.06
CA GLN A 617 21.97 -34.45 -0.55
C GLN A 617 23.15 -34.26 0.43
N ASN A 618 23.57 -35.31 1.15
CA ASN A 618 24.72 -35.23 2.06
C ASN A 618 26.08 -35.25 1.33
N ASP A 619 26.12 -35.71 0.08
CA ASP A 619 27.33 -35.72 -0.75
C ASP A 619 27.56 -34.37 -1.46
N PHE A 620 26.63 -33.42 -1.32
CA PHE A 620 26.80 -32.04 -1.80
C PHE A 620 28.00 -31.34 -1.14
N GLN A 621 28.39 -31.77 0.07
CA GLN A 621 29.62 -31.39 0.78
C GLN A 621 30.92 -31.80 0.06
N LEU A 622 30.83 -32.69 -0.94
CA LEU A 622 31.95 -33.04 -1.81
C LEU A 622 32.17 -31.97 -2.89
N ILE A 623 31.14 -31.20 -3.23
CA ILE A 623 31.14 -30.19 -4.29
C ILE A 623 31.33 -28.79 -3.72
N ILE A 624 30.66 -28.47 -2.61
CA ILE A 624 30.68 -27.15 -2.00
C ILE A 624 31.36 -27.22 -0.62
N PRO A 625 32.35 -26.37 -0.34
CA PRO A 625 32.94 -26.26 1.00
C PRO A 625 31.89 -25.82 2.04
N ASN A 626 31.93 -26.41 3.25
CA ASN A 626 31.04 -26.04 4.37
C ASN A 626 31.04 -24.52 4.70
N SER A 627 32.10 -23.78 4.32
CA SER A 627 32.19 -22.33 4.49
C SER A 627 31.27 -21.51 3.58
N LEU A 628 30.73 -22.12 2.51
CA LEU A 628 29.84 -21.49 1.52
C LEU A 628 28.38 -21.98 1.63
N GLU A 629 28.13 -23.03 2.42
CA GLU A 629 26.78 -23.61 2.61
C GLU A 629 25.80 -22.63 3.27
N SER A 630 26.28 -21.67 4.07
CA SER A 630 25.41 -20.71 4.75
C SER A 630 25.00 -19.51 3.88
N THR A 631 25.63 -19.29 2.71
CA THR A 631 25.35 -18.14 1.84
C THR A 631 24.73 -18.52 0.49
N MET A 632 25.04 -19.69 -0.05
CA MET A 632 24.47 -20.16 -1.32
C MET A 632 23.11 -20.82 -1.13
N THR A 633 22.18 -20.63 -2.08
CA THR A 633 20.87 -21.27 -2.04
C THR A 633 20.80 -22.40 -3.06
N LEU A 634 20.62 -23.65 -2.59
CA LEU A 634 20.41 -24.80 -3.45
C LEU A 634 18.92 -25.05 -3.71
N ILE A 635 18.55 -25.14 -4.99
CA ILE A 635 17.22 -25.52 -5.44
C ILE A 635 17.36 -26.74 -6.35
N SER A 636 16.73 -27.85 -5.95
CA SER A 636 16.65 -29.05 -6.78
C SER A 636 15.31 -29.09 -7.49
N LEU A 637 15.31 -29.28 -8.81
CA LEU A 637 14.07 -29.37 -9.60
C LEU A 637 13.33 -30.70 -9.41
N TYR A 638 14.03 -31.74 -8.93
CA TYR A 638 13.48 -33.06 -8.69
C TYR A 638 14.05 -33.68 -7.42
N LYS A 639 13.41 -34.74 -6.91
CA LYS A 639 13.92 -35.52 -5.78
C LYS A 639 14.48 -36.86 -6.26
N ARG A 640 15.62 -37.27 -5.69
CA ARG A 640 16.27 -38.55 -6.02
C ARG A 640 15.33 -39.74 -5.71
N GLY A 641 15.28 -40.72 -6.62
CA GLY A 641 14.53 -41.96 -6.43
C GLY A 641 13.01 -41.83 -6.47
N GLN A 642 12.48 -40.65 -6.82
CA GLN A 642 11.05 -40.42 -7.03
C GLN A 642 10.75 -40.24 -8.53
N LYS A 643 9.50 -40.44 -8.92
CA LYS A 643 9.04 -40.13 -10.28
C LYS A 643 9.20 -38.64 -10.54
N HIS A 644 9.72 -38.28 -11.71
CA HIS A 644 9.85 -36.88 -12.14
C HIS A 644 8.54 -36.39 -12.74
N THR A 645 7.76 -35.65 -11.95
CA THR A 645 6.45 -35.13 -12.36
C THR A 645 6.55 -33.68 -12.83
N ILE A 646 5.53 -33.19 -13.56
CA ILE A 646 5.41 -31.76 -13.86
C ILE A 646 5.27 -30.94 -12.58
N GLN A 647 4.63 -31.52 -11.56
CA GLN A 647 4.45 -30.89 -10.26
C GLN A 647 5.78 -30.59 -9.59
N ASP A 648 6.73 -31.54 -9.56
CA ASP A 648 8.07 -31.33 -9.00
C ASP A 648 8.81 -30.20 -9.72
N PHE A 649 8.75 -30.19 -11.06
CA PHE A 649 9.35 -29.13 -11.86
C PHE A 649 8.76 -27.76 -11.50
N LEU A 650 7.43 -27.64 -11.47
CA LEU A 650 6.75 -26.38 -11.11
C LEU A 650 7.02 -25.96 -9.65
N GLU A 651 7.21 -26.92 -8.73
CA GLU A 651 7.68 -26.62 -7.37
C GLU A 651 9.08 -26.00 -7.39
N GLY A 652 10.01 -26.57 -8.18
CA GLY A 652 11.35 -26.02 -8.35
C GLY A 652 11.34 -24.61 -8.97
N ILE A 653 10.48 -24.38 -9.97
CA ILE A 653 10.25 -23.03 -10.53
C ILE A 653 9.69 -22.06 -9.49
N GLY A 654 8.75 -22.51 -8.66
CA GLY A 654 8.22 -21.72 -7.55
C GLY A 654 9.27 -21.40 -6.48
N ASP A 655 10.14 -22.36 -6.16
CA ASP A 655 11.25 -22.14 -5.24
C ASP A 655 12.27 -21.13 -5.84
N LEU A 656 12.47 -21.13 -7.16
CA LEU A 656 13.26 -20.10 -7.86
C LEU A 656 12.62 -18.70 -7.75
N TYR A 657 11.31 -18.59 -7.93
CA TYR A 657 10.57 -17.34 -7.73
C TYR A 657 10.74 -16.80 -6.29
N ASN A 658 10.64 -17.68 -5.31
CA ASN A 658 10.77 -17.35 -3.88
C ASN A 658 12.17 -16.87 -3.46
N VAL A 659 13.21 -17.14 -4.25
CA VAL A 659 14.59 -16.67 -3.94
C VAL A 659 14.99 -15.42 -4.73
N GLY A 660 14.05 -14.84 -5.48
CA GLY A 660 14.20 -13.55 -6.15
C GLY A 660 14.15 -13.60 -7.69
N LEU A 661 14.13 -14.78 -8.32
CA LEU A 661 14.03 -14.87 -9.79
C LEU A 661 12.62 -14.51 -10.28
N GLN A 662 12.48 -14.30 -11.60
CA GLN A 662 11.20 -14.04 -12.28
C GLN A 662 10.94 -14.99 -13.46
N PRO A 663 10.68 -16.29 -13.21
CA PRO A 663 10.38 -17.26 -14.26
C PRO A 663 9.02 -16.98 -14.94
N GLN A 664 9.01 -16.99 -16.27
CA GLN A 664 7.86 -16.73 -17.14
C GLN A 664 7.03 -18.00 -17.39
N VAL A 665 6.39 -18.50 -16.33
CA VAL A 665 5.61 -19.77 -16.34
C VAL A 665 4.49 -19.77 -17.38
N ALA A 666 3.95 -18.60 -17.73
CA ALA A 666 2.93 -18.44 -18.76
C ALA A 666 3.34 -18.99 -20.14
N HIS A 667 4.65 -19.10 -20.42
CA HIS A 667 5.15 -19.65 -21.68
C HIS A 667 5.04 -21.18 -21.79
N LEU A 668 4.75 -21.90 -20.69
CA LEU A 668 4.65 -23.35 -20.68
C LEU A 668 3.31 -23.88 -21.24
N TYR A 669 2.32 -23.02 -21.41
CA TYR A 669 0.99 -23.36 -21.90
C TYR A 669 0.50 -22.35 -22.95
N ALA A 670 -0.62 -22.65 -23.60
CA ALA A 670 -1.14 -21.80 -24.67
C ALA A 670 -1.46 -20.39 -24.17
N PRO A 671 -1.09 -19.33 -24.91
CA PRO A 671 -1.32 -17.96 -24.48
C PRO A 671 -2.82 -17.67 -24.37
N VAL A 672 -3.21 -17.02 -23.27
CA VAL A 672 -4.58 -16.53 -23.08
C VAL A 672 -4.75 -15.22 -23.86
N GLN A 673 -5.86 -15.08 -24.57
CA GLN A 673 -6.19 -13.84 -25.26
C GLN A 673 -6.77 -12.81 -24.29
N PHE A 674 -6.26 -11.58 -24.36
CA PHE A 674 -6.81 -10.44 -23.65
C PHE A 674 -7.74 -9.64 -24.57
N PRO A 675 -8.78 -8.97 -24.02
CA PRO A 675 -9.13 -8.91 -22.60
C PRO A 675 -9.74 -10.22 -22.08
N VAL A 676 -9.57 -10.49 -20.78
CA VAL A 676 -10.25 -11.62 -20.13
C VAL A 676 -11.78 -11.46 -20.15
N SER A 677 -12.50 -12.57 -20.00
CA SER A 677 -13.96 -12.57 -19.91
C SER A 677 -14.46 -11.76 -18.72
N ARG A 678 -15.61 -11.08 -18.89
CA ARG A 678 -16.21 -10.18 -17.87
C ARG A 678 -16.39 -10.81 -16.49
N GLY A 679 -16.65 -12.12 -16.43
CA GLY A 679 -16.88 -12.82 -15.18
C GLY A 679 -15.60 -13.17 -14.41
N THR A 680 -14.41 -12.91 -14.93
CA THR A 680 -13.15 -13.31 -14.28
C THR A 680 -12.99 -12.60 -12.91
N PRO A 681 -12.69 -13.33 -11.81
CA PRO A 681 -12.72 -12.78 -10.45
C PRO A 681 -11.85 -11.54 -10.22
N MET A 682 -12.30 -10.63 -9.36
CA MET A 682 -11.50 -9.49 -8.89
C MET A 682 -10.23 -9.95 -8.14
N ILE A 683 -9.13 -9.21 -8.32
CA ILE A 683 -7.85 -9.37 -7.62
C ILE A 683 -7.73 -8.36 -6.47
N SER A 684 -8.23 -7.13 -6.67
CA SER A 684 -8.20 -6.04 -5.68
C SER A 684 -8.54 -6.49 -4.24
N PRO A 685 -9.63 -7.27 -4.00
CA PRO A 685 -10.02 -7.68 -2.64
C PRO A 685 -9.08 -8.67 -1.94
N LEU A 686 -8.10 -9.23 -2.66
CA LEU A 686 -7.13 -10.19 -2.15
C LEU A 686 -5.82 -9.52 -1.75
N ILE A 687 -5.61 -8.26 -2.14
CA ILE A 687 -4.46 -7.47 -1.75
C ILE A 687 -4.62 -7.09 -0.28
N ARG A 688 -3.56 -7.32 0.50
CA ARG A 688 -3.50 -7.01 1.92
C ARG A 688 -2.24 -6.20 2.17
N TRP A 689 -2.38 -5.18 3.01
CA TRP A 689 -1.36 -4.21 3.35
C TRP A 689 -0.79 -4.50 4.74
N ASP A 690 0.41 -4.01 5.03
CA ASP A 690 0.90 -3.96 6.41
C ASP A 690 0.20 -2.81 7.15
N HIS A 691 -0.97 -3.12 7.71
CA HIS A 691 -1.76 -2.20 8.53
C HIS A 691 -1.49 -2.41 10.04
N SER A 692 -0.27 -2.80 10.40
CA SER A 692 0.13 -2.98 11.81
C SER A 692 0.09 -1.67 12.60
N GLU A 693 0.52 -0.57 11.98
CA GLU A 693 0.54 0.77 12.59
C GLU A 693 -0.79 1.52 12.45
N ASP A 694 -1.05 2.41 13.41
CA ASP A 694 -2.17 3.35 13.40
C ASP A 694 -1.67 4.77 13.15
N TYR A 695 -2.26 5.45 12.18
CA TYR A 695 -1.97 6.85 11.91
C TYR A 695 -3.08 7.74 12.44
N TYR A 696 -2.75 9.01 12.57
CA TYR A 696 -3.68 9.98 13.12
C TYR A 696 -4.94 10.07 12.25
N LEU A 697 -6.07 9.92 12.92
CA LEU A 697 -7.40 10.08 12.37
C LEU A 697 -8.14 11.06 13.27
N TYR A 698 -8.59 12.17 12.68
CA TYR A 698 -9.35 13.16 13.44
C TYR A 698 -10.63 12.53 13.99
N HIS A 699 -10.82 12.67 15.30
CA HIS A 699 -12.01 12.21 16.00
C HIS A 699 -12.57 13.36 16.84
N TYR A 700 -13.72 13.89 16.44
CA TYR A 700 -14.35 15.00 17.15
C TYR A 700 -14.96 14.51 18.47
N LYS A 701 -14.58 15.15 19.59
CA LYS A 701 -15.20 14.96 20.90
C LYS A 701 -15.95 16.22 21.28
N GLY A 702 -17.28 16.15 21.27
CA GLY A 702 -18.11 17.20 21.83
C GLY A 702 -18.05 17.20 23.36
N GLU A 703 -18.50 18.30 23.95
CA GLU A 703 -18.55 18.44 25.41
C GLU A 703 -19.94 18.03 25.92
N ASN A 704 -20.05 17.26 27.00
CA ASN A 704 -21.36 16.82 27.52
C ASN A 704 -22.19 18.00 28.06
N ARG A 705 -23.43 18.17 27.57
CA ARG A 705 -24.40 19.06 28.21
C ARG A 705 -24.70 18.54 29.61
N ILE A 706 -24.35 19.33 30.63
CA ILE A 706 -24.69 19.03 32.02
C ILE A 706 -26.07 19.62 32.33
N LEU A 707 -26.91 18.84 33.02
CA LEU A 707 -28.19 19.33 33.56
C LEU A 707 -28.04 19.80 35.01
N ASP A 708 -26.99 19.31 35.67
CA ASP A 708 -26.65 19.70 37.03
C ASP A 708 -25.96 21.07 37.02
N LYS A 709 -26.37 21.93 37.95
CA LYS A 709 -25.86 23.29 38.13
C LYS A 709 -24.64 23.33 39.05
N GLU A 710 -24.27 22.15 39.55
CA GLU A 710 -23.01 21.85 40.21
C GLU A 710 -22.11 21.05 39.25
N ARG A 711 -20.87 21.50 39.07
CA ARG A 711 -19.85 20.81 38.27
C ARG A 711 -18.58 20.67 39.09
N VAL A 712 -18.07 19.45 39.20
CA VAL A 712 -16.73 19.22 39.76
C VAL A 712 -15.72 19.23 38.62
N VAL A 713 -14.69 20.08 38.74
CA VAL A 713 -13.54 20.14 37.82
C VAL A 713 -12.30 19.69 38.58
N THR A 714 -11.63 18.68 38.05
CA THR A 714 -10.37 18.18 38.58
C THR A 714 -9.21 18.77 37.76
N ILE A 715 -8.41 19.63 38.38
CA ILE A 715 -7.25 20.28 37.76
C ILE A 715 -5.98 19.52 38.17
N THR A 716 -5.15 19.18 37.18
CA THR A 716 -3.83 18.61 37.42
C THR A 716 -2.84 19.05 36.34
N THR A 717 -1.61 19.39 36.71
CA THR A 717 -0.60 19.86 35.75
C THR A 717 -0.03 18.76 34.87
N THR A 718 -0.43 17.50 35.07
CA THR A 718 -0.08 16.37 34.18
C THR A 718 -1.06 16.18 33.04
N ASP A 719 -2.21 16.87 33.08
CA ASP A 719 -3.20 16.87 32.01
C ASP A 719 -2.82 17.94 30.97
N GLU A 720 -2.81 17.56 29.68
CA GLU A 720 -2.43 18.44 28.57
C GLU A 720 -3.27 19.73 28.53
N ASP A 721 -4.53 19.68 28.99
CA ASP A 721 -5.40 20.85 29.02
C ASP A 721 -4.98 21.89 30.06
N PHE A 722 -4.30 21.48 31.14
CA PHE A 722 -3.91 22.32 32.27
C PHE A 722 -2.39 22.46 32.46
N GLU A 723 -1.57 21.70 31.73
CA GLU A 723 -0.11 21.67 31.86
C GLU A 723 0.52 23.07 31.82
N TYR A 724 0.04 23.91 30.89
CA TYR A 724 0.55 25.27 30.70
C TYR A 724 0.38 26.17 31.94
N MET A 725 -0.55 25.85 32.84
CA MET A 725 -0.76 26.59 34.10
C MET A 725 0.43 26.44 35.05
N SER A 726 1.30 25.45 34.86
CA SER A 726 2.54 25.29 35.64
C SER A 726 3.52 26.46 35.50
N GLY A 727 3.37 27.28 34.45
CA GLY A 727 4.14 28.51 34.27
C GLY A 727 3.68 29.71 35.11
N HIS A 728 2.58 29.60 35.86
CA HIS A 728 2.04 30.69 36.69
C HIS A 728 2.60 30.65 38.13
N ILE A 729 3.89 30.99 38.25
CA ILE A 729 4.61 30.96 39.53
C ILE A 729 4.65 32.34 40.17
N ILE A 730 4.16 32.44 41.39
CA ILE A 730 4.14 33.66 42.22
C ILE A 730 4.71 33.33 43.59
N ASP A 731 5.73 34.06 44.00
CA ASP A 731 6.49 33.86 45.24
C ASP A 731 6.97 32.41 45.44
N GLY A 732 7.48 31.81 44.36
CA GLY A 732 7.97 30.44 44.33
C GLY A 732 6.89 29.35 44.38
N ARG A 733 5.62 29.73 44.37
CA ARG A 733 4.46 28.81 44.39
C ARG A 733 3.74 28.83 43.06
N ASN A 734 3.37 27.66 42.56
CA ASN A 734 2.52 27.54 41.39
C ASN A 734 1.06 27.76 41.83
N LEU A 735 0.50 28.92 41.50
CA LEU A 735 -0.87 29.28 41.88
C LEU A 735 -1.77 29.12 40.67
N LEU A 736 -2.99 28.61 40.85
CA LEU A 736 -3.99 28.63 39.80
C LEU A 736 -4.26 30.10 39.41
N PRO A 737 -4.13 30.49 38.13
CA PRO A 737 -4.35 31.87 37.72
C PRO A 737 -5.77 32.33 38.07
N ALA A 738 -5.93 33.59 38.49
CA ALA A 738 -7.24 34.16 38.80
C ALA A 738 -8.22 34.02 37.60
N MET A 739 -7.67 34.12 36.39
CA MET A 739 -8.42 33.98 35.14
C MET A 739 -8.79 32.52 34.82
N GLY A 740 -8.10 31.54 35.42
CA GLY A 740 -8.43 30.12 35.30
C GLY A 740 -9.78 29.81 35.93
N TYR A 741 -10.05 30.34 37.12
CA TYR A 741 -11.36 30.20 37.77
C TYR A 741 -12.52 30.70 36.90
N LEU A 742 -12.37 31.89 36.32
CA LEU A 742 -13.41 32.49 35.49
C LEU A 742 -13.57 31.75 34.17
N TYR A 743 -12.47 31.23 33.63
CA TYR A 743 -12.51 30.38 32.44
C TYR A 743 -13.32 29.10 32.70
N GLU A 744 -13.14 28.43 33.84
CA GLU A 744 -13.94 27.24 34.18
C GLU A 744 -15.43 27.56 34.38
N ILE A 745 -15.76 28.71 34.94
CA ILE A 745 -17.16 29.17 35.03
C ILE A 745 -17.73 29.45 33.64
N TRP A 746 -16.97 30.14 32.77
CA TRP A 746 -17.39 30.41 31.40
C TRP A 746 -17.59 29.10 30.61
N HIS A 747 -16.68 28.15 30.77
CA HIS A 747 -16.79 26.81 30.22
C HIS A 747 -18.07 26.11 30.71
N THR A 748 -18.33 26.16 32.01
CA THR A 748 -19.54 25.58 32.63
C THR A 748 -20.83 26.20 32.08
N ILE A 749 -20.83 27.51 31.81
CA ILE A 749 -21.96 28.18 31.11
C ILE A 749 -22.14 27.65 29.69
N GLY A 750 -21.05 27.40 28.96
CA GLY A 750 -21.08 26.74 27.65
C GLY A 750 -21.73 25.34 27.74
N LEU A 751 -21.28 24.52 28.69
CA LEU A 751 -21.82 23.19 28.93
C LEU A 751 -23.32 23.21 29.28
N LEU A 752 -23.76 24.11 30.17
CA LEU A 752 -25.17 24.26 30.54
C LEU A 752 -26.05 24.65 29.34
N LYS A 753 -25.50 25.46 28.43
CA LYS A 753 -26.18 25.90 27.20
C LYS A 753 -26.04 24.92 26.03
N GLY A 754 -25.18 23.90 26.14
CA GLY A 754 -24.92 22.92 25.08
C GLY A 754 -24.17 23.51 23.88
N VAL A 755 -23.33 24.52 24.10
CA VAL A 755 -22.59 25.24 23.05
C VAL A 755 -21.15 25.48 23.52
N ASP A 756 -20.19 25.43 22.60
CA ASP A 756 -18.79 25.74 22.88
C ASP A 756 -18.67 27.17 23.45
N HIS A 757 -18.16 27.30 24.68
CA HIS A 757 -18.06 28.60 25.35
C HIS A 757 -17.23 29.60 24.58
N ARG A 758 -16.26 29.14 23.76
CA ARG A 758 -15.42 30.00 22.92
C ARG A 758 -16.20 30.72 21.81
N ASN A 759 -17.47 30.39 21.60
CA ASN A 759 -18.36 31.06 20.64
C ASN A 759 -19.41 31.94 21.34
N ILE A 760 -19.34 32.10 22.66
CA ILE A 760 -20.37 32.80 23.44
C ILE A 760 -19.73 33.99 24.15
N PRO A 761 -20.25 35.21 23.97
CA PRO A 761 -19.82 36.34 24.77
C PRO A 761 -20.22 36.12 26.24
N ILE A 762 -19.38 36.57 27.17
CA ILE A 762 -19.63 36.38 28.60
C ILE A 762 -19.31 37.64 29.40
N VAL A 763 -20.15 37.93 30.40
CA VAL A 763 -19.98 39.04 31.33
C VAL A 763 -19.88 38.49 32.75
N PHE A 764 -18.82 38.89 33.44
CA PHE A 764 -18.62 38.66 34.87
C PHE A 764 -18.76 39.98 35.62
N GLU A 765 -19.48 39.99 36.74
CA GLU A 765 -19.70 41.18 37.57
C GLU A 765 -19.44 40.86 39.05
N ASN A 766 -18.86 41.83 39.76
CA ASN A 766 -18.60 41.76 41.20
C ASN A 766 -17.87 40.48 41.66
N VAL A 767 -16.93 39.99 40.86
CA VAL A 767 -16.11 38.82 41.17
C VAL A 767 -15.21 39.13 42.36
N LYS A 768 -15.17 38.24 43.34
CA LYS A 768 -14.30 38.29 44.52
C LYS A 768 -13.48 37.01 44.61
N PHE A 769 -12.16 37.17 44.72
CA PHE A 769 -11.21 36.09 44.97
C PHE A 769 -10.86 36.09 46.45
N LEU A 770 -11.34 35.10 47.18
CA LEU A 770 -11.20 34.99 48.64
C LEU A 770 -9.92 34.23 49.02
N ARG A 771 -9.54 33.23 48.22
CA ARG A 771 -8.34 32.42 48.42
C ARG A 771 -7.78 31.95 47.08
N ALA A 772 -6.44 31.94 46.94
CA ALA A 772 -5.75 31.35 45.80
C ALA A 772 -5.49 29.85 46.04
N THR A 773 -5.63 29.06 44.97
CA THR A 773 -5.42 27.61 44.98
C THR A 773 -4.00 27.29 44.55
N HIS A 774 -3.34 26.38 45.26
CA HIS A 774 -1.98 25.95 44.97
C HIS A 774 -1.98 24.70 44.08
N LEU A 775 -1.23 24.72 42.98
CA LEU A 775 -1.09 23.61 42.04
C LEU A 775 0.24 22.89 42.27
N SER A 776 0.18 21.64 42.74
CA SER A 776 1.35 20.78 42.90
C SER A 776 1.50 19.85 41.67
N LYS A 777 2.74 19.48 41.32
CA LYS A 777 2.99 18.57 40.17
C LYS A 777 2.45 17.15 40.36
N LYS A 778 2.09 16.76 41.59
CA LYS A 778 1.68 15.38 41.93
C LYS A 778 0.23 15.30 42.41
N ASP A 779 -0.34 16.40 42.86
CA ASP A 779 -1.66 16.42 43.47
C ASP A 779 -2.72 16.87 42.47
N LYS A 780 -3.91 16.28 42.60
CA LYS A 780 -5.11 16.72 41.90
C LYS A 780 -5.84 17.72 42.78
N VAL A 781 -6.29 18.82 42.18
CA VAL A 781 -7.13 19.81 42.84
C VAL A 781 -8.55 19.62 42.33
N GLU A 782 -9.51 19.48 43.24
CA GLU A 782 -10.93 19.43 42.89
C GLU A 782 -11.61 20.74 43.25
N LEU A 783 -12.22 21.37 42.24
CA LEU A 783 -13.02 22.57 42.37
C LEU A 783 -14.47 22.24 42.08
N THR A 784 -15.36 22.58 42.99
CA THR A 784 -16.81 22.48 42.77
C THR A 784 -17.34 23.84 42.35
N LEU A 785 -17.87 23.93 41.14
CA LEU A 785 -18.44 25.14 40.55
C LEU A 785 -19.96 25.06 40.66
N VAL A 786 -20.59 26.08 41.24
CA VAL A 786 -22.04 26.15 41.43
C VAL A 786 -22.58 27.41 40.77
N ILE A 787 -23.64 27.30 39.96
CA ILE A 787 -24.28 28.44 39.27
C ILE A 787 -25.78 28.51 39.60
N GLN A 788 -26.24 29.63 40.13
CA GLN A 788 -27.63 29.86 40.54
C GLN A 788 -28.48 30.47 39.40
N GLU A 789 -29.59 29.81 39.06
CA GLU A 789 -30.40 30.11 37.86
C GLU A 789 -31.13 31.47 37.87
N CYS A 790 -31.55 31.96 39.04
CA CYS A 790 -32.34 33.21 39.11
C CYS A 790 -31.49 34.45 39.39
N SER A 791 -30.36 34.27 40.07
CA SER A 791 -29.49 35.37 40.51
C SER A 791 -28.27 35.54 39.63
N ASN A 792 -27.97 34.56 38.76
CA ASN A 792 -26.72 34.47 37.99
C ASN A 792 -25.46 34.45 38.88
N ASN A 793 -25.62 34.20 40.19
CA ASN A 793 -24.51 34.08 41.10
C ASN A 793 -23.76 32.77 40.82
N PHE A 794 -22.44 32.84 40.83
CA PHE A 794 -21.60 31.65 40.85
C PHE A 794 -20.72 31.62 42.08
N GLU A 795 -20.41 30.41 42.52
CA GLU A 795 -19.47 30.10 43.59
C GLU A 795 -18.52 29.00 43.14
N ILE A 796 -17.25 29.12 43.54
CA ILE A 796 -16.23 28.08 43.35
C ILE A 796 -15.77 27.65 44.73
N ILE A 797 -15.85 26.35 44.98
CA ILE A 797 -15.62 25.73 46.28
C ILE A 797 -14.41 24.80 46.18
N GLU A 798 -13.44 24.96 47.09
CA GLU A 798 -12.27 24.09 47.25
C GLU A 798 -12.24 23.57 48.70
N GLY A 799 -12.27 22.24 48.87
CA GLY A 799 -12.25 21.63 50.20
C GLY A 799 -13.37 22.12 51.13
N GLY A 800 -14.57 22.35 50.58
CA GLY A 800 -15.75 22.82 51.31
C GLY A 800 -15.81 24.32 51.60
N ASN A 801 -14.84 25.12 51.16
CA ASN A 801 -14.81 26.57 51.35
C ASN A 801 -15.00 27.31 50.03
N VAL A 802 -15.85 28.34 50.01
CA VAL A 802 -15.97 29.24 48.85
C VAL A 802 -14.66 30.03 48.71
N ILE A 803 -14.00 29.87 47.55
CA ILE A 803 -12.74 30.53 47.24
C ILE A 803 -12.90 31.64 46.20
N VAL A 804 -13.92 31.56 45.33
CA VAL A 804 -14.28 32.61 44.37
C VAL A 804 -15.80 32.72 44.31
N SER A 805 -16.31 33.95 44.21
CA SER A 805 -17.74 34.21 44.00
C SER A 805 -17.95 35.40 43.07
N GLY A 806 -19.09 35.47 42.40
CA GLY A 806 -19.44 36.60 41.55
C GLY A 806 -20.76 36.39 40.84
N ILE A 807 -21.03 37.23 39.83
CA ILE A 807 -22.19 37.10 38.94
C ILE A 807 -21.66 36.80 37.55
N VAL A 808 -22.29 35.86 36.83
CA VAL A 808 -21.94 35.48 35.46
C VAL A 808 -23.18 35.41 34.58
N ARG A 809 -23.13 36.03 33.40
CA ARG A 809 -24.25 36.00 32.44
C ARG A 809 -23.76 36.10 31.00
N VAL A 810 -24.53 35.53 30.09
CA VAL A 810 -24.40 35.77 28.65
C VAL A 810 -25.20 37.02 28.30
N PRO A 811 -24.61 38.06 27.69
CA PRO A 811 -25.33 39.27 27.33
C PRO A 811 -26.20 39.07 26.08
N ASP A 812 -27.33 39.78 26.00
CA ASP A 812 -28.17 39.80 24.80
C ASP A 812 -27.47 40.51 23.63
N ASP A 813 -26.74 41.59 23.92
CA ASP A 813 -25.87 42.29 22.98
C ASP A 813 -24.58 42.72 23.69
N VAL A 814 -23.47 42.06 23.34
CA VAL A 814 -22.16 42.30 23.93
C VAL A 814 -21.61 43.70 23.61
N ALA A 815 -22.09 44.37 22.55
CA ALA A 815 -21.64 45.72 22.21
C ALA A 815 -22.01 46.74 23.30
N ASN A 816 -23.18 46.57 23.93
CA ASN A 816 -23.66 47.43 25.02
C ASN A 816 -22.91 47.22 26.35
N GLU A 817 -22.16 46.12 26.46
CA GLU A 817 -21.45 45.75 27.69
C GLU A 817 -20.01 46.28 27.71
N LYS A 818 -19.44 46.54 26.53
CA LYS A 818 -18.06 47.02 26.35
C LYS A 818 -17.90 48.45 26.86
N ILE A 819 -16.71 48.76 27.37
CA ILE A 819 -16.34 50.14 27.72
C ILE A 819 -16.19 50.94 26.41
N PRO A 820 -16.95 52.04 26.21
CA PRO A 820 -16.82 52.84 25.00
C PRO A 820 -15.41 53.40 24.83
N ILE A 821 -14.87 53.36 23.61
CA ILE A 821 -13.48 53.79 23.28
C ILE A 821 -13.18 55.21 23.76
N GLN A 822 -14.18 56.10 23.77
CA GLN A 822 -14.07 57.48 24.26
C GLN A 822 -13.69 57.60 25.75
N PHE A 823 -13.84 56.54 26.55
CA PHE A 823 -13.44 56.49 27.96
C PHE A 823 -12.10 55.78 28.17
N LEU A 824 -11.48 55.24 27.11
CA LEU A 824 -10.12 54.74 27.12
C LEU A 824 -9.20 55.92 26.80
N SER A 825 -8.51 56.48 27.81
CA SER A 825 -7.52 57.52 27.58
C SER A 825 -6.40 56.96 26.71
N LYS A 826 -6.31 57.39 25.44
CA LYS A 826 -5.10 57.18 24.65
C LYS A 826 -4.03 58.13 25.14
N ASP A 827 -2.97 57.60 25.73
CA ASP A 827 -1.74 58.35 25.93
C ASP A 827 -0.94 58.25 24.63
N ASP A 828 -1.23 59.13 23.67
CA ASP A 828 -0.58 59.14 22.34
C ASP A 828 0.93 59.44 22.43
N ASN A 829 1.45 59.79 23.62
CA ASN A 829 2.87 60.02 23.90
C ASN A 829 3.55 58.84 24.64
N ALA A 830 2.82 57.75 24.95
CA ALA A 830 3.37 56.60 25.67
C ALA A 830 4.20 55.71 24.72
N GLU A 831 5.52 55.89 24.73
CA GLU A 831 6.44 54.98 24.04
C GLU A 831 6.56 53.64 24.79
N GLU A 832 6.56 52.52 24.04
CA GLU A 832 6.75 51.18 24.59
C GLU A 832 8.23 50.87 24.78
N CYS A 833 8.83 51.47 25.80
CA CYS A 833 10.27 51.42 26.04
C CYS A 833 10.77 50.11 26.66
N MET A 834 9.88 49.30 27.27
CA MET A 834 10.25 48.04 27.93
C MET A 834 10.02 46.87 26.98
N ASN A 835 11.04 46.04 26.77
CA ASN A 835 10.89 44.75 26.05
C ASN A 835 10.54 43.61 27.03
N THR A 836 10.23 42.41 26.52
CA THR A 836 9.92 41.21 27.32
C THR A 836 10.93 40.95 28.44
N SER A 837 12.23 41.14 28.20
CA SER A 837 13.26 40.90 29.22
C SER A 837 13.13 41.89 30.38
N ASP A 838 12.94 43.17 30.07
CA ASP A 838 12.80 44.24 31.07
C ASP A 838 11.52 44.05 31.90
N ILE A 839 10.40 43.73 31.24
CA ILE A 839 9.10 43.47 31.88
C ILE A 839 9.18 42.34 32.89
N TYR A 840 9.64 41.17 32.46
CA TYR A 840 9.66 40.00 33.34
C TYR A 840 10.83 40.03 34.33
N LYS A 841 11.86 40.85 34.09
CA LYS A 841 12.85 41.17 35.13
C LYS A 841 12.22 41.99 36.25
N GLU A 842 11.45 43.02 35.92
CA GLU A 842 10.76 43.85 36.91
C GLU A 842 9.72 43.07 37.71
N LEU A 843 8.86 42.30 37.02
CA LEU A 843 7.88 41.42 37.68
C LEU A 843 8.57 40.38 38.58
N ARG A 844 9.69 39.79 38.14
CA ARG A 844 10.45 38.84 38.97
C ARG A 844 11.03 39.47 40.23
N LEU A 845 11.47 40.73 40.17
CA LEU A 845 11.96 41.46 41.34
C LEU A 845 10.86 41.72 42.40
N ARG A 846 9.60 41.77 41.98
CA ARG A 846 8.42 41.90 42.86
C ARG A 846 7.87 40.56 43.35
N GLY A 847 8.43 39.44 42.89
CA GLY A 847 8.05 38.09 43.29
C GLY A 847 7.21 37.31 42.28
N TYR A 848 7.06 37.78 41.04
CA TYR A 848 6.35 37.02 39.98
C TYR A 848 7.35 36.26 39.09
N GLN A 849 7.41 34.93 39.22
CA GLN A 849 8.33 34.08 38.46
C GLN A 849 7.65 33.40 37.27
N TYR A 850 6.85 34.15 36.49
CA TYR A 850 6.15 33.62 35.32
C TYR A 850 7.08 32.91 34.32
N ILE A 851 6.57 31.85 33.69
CA ILE A 851 7.26 31.02 32.69
C ILE A 851 6.34 30.81 31.47
N ASP A 852 6.93 30.51 30.32
CA ASP A 852 6.26 30.11 29.09
C ASP A 852 5.11 31.04 28.66
N LEU A 853 3.88 30.54 28.54
CA LEU A 853 2.73 31.31 28.05
C LEU A 853 2.36 32.50 28.95
N PHE A 854 2.75 32.48 30.22
CA PHE A 854 2.58 33.62 31.14
C PHE A 854 3.63 34.71 30.91
N ARG A 855 4.57 34.50 29.98
CA ARG A 855 5.55 35.50 29.51
C ARG A 855 5.21 36.08 28.13
N SER A 856 3.93 36.40 27.88
CA SER A 856 3.45 36.81 26.56
C SER A 856 3.48 38.33 26.31
N LEU A 857 3.89 39.15 27.28
CA LEU A 857 4.12 40.58 27.05
C LEU A 857 5.39 40.80 26.22
N LYS A 858 5.22 41.32 25.00
CA LYS A 858 6.30 41.61 24.05
C LYS A 858 6.93 42.98 24.30
N SER A 859 6.09 43.95 24.61
CA SER A 859 6.51 45.32 24.91
C SER A 859 5.50 46.03 25.80
N ALA A 860 5.96 47.03 26.54
CA ALA A 860 5.13 47.86 27.39
C ALA A 860 5.76 49.26 27.58
N SER A 861 4.90 50.24 27.82
CA SER A 861 5.27 51.57 28.32
C SER A 861 5.73 51.50 29.78
N ILE A 862 6.58 52.44 30.20
CA ILE A 862 7.15 52.48 31.56
C ILE A 862 6.04 52.59 32.63
N ASN A 863 4.96 53.31 32.33
CA ASN A 863 3.82 53.48 33.22
C ASN A 863 2.78 52.34 33.12
N GLY A 864 3.03 51.31 32.30
CA GLY A 864 2.12 50.18 32.09
C GLY A 864 0.76 50.56 31.50
N SER A 865 0.65 51.71 30.80
CA SER A 865 -0.61 52.19 30.21
C SER A 865 -0.91 51.57 28.83
N VAL A 866 0.14 51.32 28.04
CA VAL A 866 0.09 50.70 26.70
C VAL A 866 1.13 49.57 26.62
N GLY A 867 0.81 48.50 25.90
CA GLY A 867 1.71 47.38 25.64
C GLY A 867 1.13 46.33 24.69
N HIS A 868 1.96 45.40 24.24
CA HIS A 868 1.61 44.34 23.30
C HIS A 868 1.65 42.96 23.98
N ILE A 869 0.53 42.23 23.89
CA ILE A 869 0.40 40.85 24.36
C ILE A 869 0.34 39.92 23.16
N LYS A 870 1.21 38.91 23.15
CA LYS A 870 1.16 37.80 22.19
C LYS A 870 -0.07 36.91 22.46
N TRP A 871 -0.88 36.67 21.43
CA TRP A 871 -1.93 35.67 21.47
C TRP A 871 -1.37 34.27 21.17
N SER A 872 -1.55 33.33 22.10
CA SER A 872 -1.06 31.94 21.99
C SER A 872 -2.19 30.93 22.22
N THR A 873 -3.38 31.21 21.68
CA THR A 873 -4.58 30.34 21.71
C THR A 873 -5.11 29.90 23.08
N LYS A 874 -4.54 30.39 24.19
CA LYS A 874 -4.97 30.12 25.56
C LYS A 874 -5.51 31.39 26.21
N TRP A 875 -6.82 31.41 26.48
CA TRP A 875 -7.52 32.56 27.07
C TRP A 875 -7.02 32.93 28.46
N VAL A 876 -6.79 31.93 29.32
CA VAL A 876 -6.34 32.16 30.70
C VAL A 876 -5.02 32.92 30.73
N SER A 877 -4.03 32.50 29.95
CA SER A 877 -2.74 33.19 29.90
C SER A 877 -2.88 34.57 29.27
N PHE A 878 -3.66 34.73 28.20
CA PHE A 878 -3.87 36.04 27.57
C PHE A 878 -4.48 37.06 28.54
N MET A 879 -5.57 36.67 29.23
CA MET A 879 -6.23 37.52 30.22
C MET A 879 -5.33 37.78 31.43
N ASP A 880 -4.51 36.82 31.85
CA ASP A 880 -3.54 37.04 32.91
C ASP A 880 -2.45 38.06 32.50
N ASN A 881 -1.96 37.99 31.27
CA ASN A 881 -1.03 39.01 30.74
C ASN A 881 -1.66 40.42 30.69
N MET A 882 -2.98 40.53 30.54
CA MET A 882 -3.69 41.80 30.71
C MET A 882 -3.67 42.29 32.18
N LEU A 883 -3.78 41.38 33.16
CA LEU A 883 -3.60 41.73 34.57
C LEU A 883 -2.16 42.14 34.88
N GLN A 884 -1.18 41.49 34.25
CA GLN A 884 0.23 41.85 34.39
C GLN A 884 0.49 43.30 33.94
N MET A 885 -0.15 43.77 32.85
CA MET A 885 -0.11 45.19 32.47
C MET A 885 -0.61 46.11 33.58
N LYS A 886 -1.70 45.72 34.26
CA LYS A 886 -2.20 46.50 35.41
C LYS A 886 -1.21 46.50 36.57
N ILE A 887 -0.55 45.37 36.86
CA ILE A 887 0.47 45.27 37.91
C ILE A 887 1.67 46.18 37.59
N LEU A 888 2.10 46.24 36.33
CA LEU A 888 3.18 47.13 35.89
C LEU A 888 2.83 48.62 36.11
N SER A 889 1.56 48.99 35.96
CA SER A 889 1.09 50.37 36.23
C SER A 889 1.14 50.80 37.69
N LEU A 890 1.35 49.85 38.63
CA LEU A 890 1.47 50.16 40.05
C LEU A 890 2.92 50.46 40.38
N ASP A 891 3.18 51.70 40.80
CA ASP A 891 4.49 52.12 41.32
C ASP A 891 4.68 51.62 42.77
N SER A 892 5.00 50.33 42.91
CA SER A 892 5.14 49.66 44.19
C SER A 892 6.01 48.41 44.07
N ARG A 893 6.81 48.13 45.11
CA ARG A 893 7.58 46.88 45.23
C ARG A 893 6.79 45.73 45.86
N ASN A 894 5.56 45.99 46.28
CA ASN A 894 4.72 44.98 46.89
C ASN A 894 4.25 43.96 45.85
N LEU A 895 4.06 42.72 46.30
CA LEU A 895 3.44 41.66 45.53
C LEU A 895 1.91 41.78 45.65
N TYR A 896 1.24 41.90 44.51
CA TYR A 896 -0.22 41.99 44.38
C TYR A 896 -0.78 40.76 43.68
N VAL A 897 -1.90 40.26 44.18
CA VAL A 897 -2.72 39.25 43.49
C VAL A 897 -4.13 39.80 43.29
N PRO A 898 -4.87 39.38 42.26
CA PRO A 898 -6.25 39.81 42.05
C PRO A 898 -7.14 39.40 43.22
N THR A 899 -7.85 40.37 43.81
CA THR A 899 -8.82 40.12 44.90
C THR A 899 -10.25 40.44 44.50
N GLN A 900 -10.45 41.35 43.53
CA GLN A 900 -11.77 41.71 43.04
C GLN A 900 -11.71 42.15 41.57
N ILE A 901 -12.71 41.75 40.78
CA ILE A 901 -12.98 42.28 39.44
C ILE A 901 -14.41 42.81 39.42
N ARG A 902 -14.55 44.11 39.21
CA ARG A 902 -15.87 44.76 39.18
C ARG A 902 -16.68 44.29 37.97
N LYS A 903 -16.07 44.28 36.79
CA LYS A 903 -16.68 43.84 35.55
C LYS A 903 -15.62 43.33 34.59
N LEU A 904 -15.87 42.20 33.95
CA LEU A 904 -15.07 41.63 32.86
C LEU A 904 -16.03 41.22 31.75
N VAL A 905 -15.71 41.62 30.51
CA VAL A 905 -16.49 41.30 29.32
C VAL A 905 -15.56 40.62 28.33
N ILE A 906 -15.94 39.44 27.87
CA ILE A 906 -15.19 38.67 26.87
C ILE A 906 -16.09 38.53 25.64
N ASP A 907 -15.57 38.95 24.50
CA ASP A 907 -16.21 38.81 23.19
C ASP A 907 -15.27 38.02 22.25
N PRO A 908 -15.44 36.70 22.17
CA PRO A 908 -14.54 35.84 21.40
C PRO A 908 -14.60 36.11 19.90
N GLU A 909 -15.79 36.40 19.37
CA GLU A 909 -16.00 36.63 17.94
C GLU A 909 -15.28 37.92 17.50
N HIS A 910 -15.42 38.98 18.28
CA HIS A 910 -14.69 40.22 18.04
C HIS A 910 -13.18 40.03 18.17
N HIS A 911 -12.73 39.30 19.21
CA HIS A 911 -11.31 39.01 19.40
C HIS A 911 -10.71 38.28 18.20
N MET A 912 -11.36 37.21 17.73
CA MET A 912 -10.91 36.45 16.56
C MET A 912 -10.95 37.27 15.27
N THR A 913 -11.93 38.17 15.13
CA THR A 913 -12.00 39.11 14.01
C THR A 913 -10.81 40.06 13.99
N LEU A 914 -10.36 40.56 15.14
CA LEU A 914 -9.17 41.41 15.25
C LEU A 914 -7.90 40.64 14.90
N ILE A 915 -7.73 39.42 15.42
CA ILE A 915 -6.58 38.55 15.08
C ILE A 915 -6.50 38.29 13.58
N ARG A 916 -7.64 38.03 12.92
CA ARG A 916 -7.72 37.82 11.47
C ARG A 916 -7.36 39.08 10.65
N LYS A 917 -7.49 40.27 11.22
CA LYS A 917 -7.18 41.56 10.54
C LYS A 917 -5.72 41.99 10.68
N LEU A 918 -4.92 41.38 11.57
CA LEU A 918 -3.48 41.68 11.71
C LEU A 918 -2.72 41.30 10.43
N SER A 919 -1.80 42.17 9.99
CA SER A 919 -0.92 41.94 8.83
C SER A 919 0.10 40.80 9.06
N MET A 920 0.74 40.29 8.01
CA MET A 920 1.74 39.21 8.12
C MET A 920 2.95 39.61 9.00
N GLU A 921 3.42 40.85 8.91
CA GLU A 921 4.52 41.36 9.76
C GLU A 921 4.10 41.56 11.22
N GLU A 922 2.86 42.00 11.48
CA GLU A 922 2.30 42.10 12.83
C GLU A 922 2.05 40.72 13.44
N ARG A 923 1.65 39.74 12.63
CA ARG A 923 1.56 38.33 13.03
C ARG A 923 2.93 37.75 13.39
N CYS A 924 3.99 38.10 12.67
CA CYS A 924 5.37 37.69 12.98
C CYS A 924 5.97 38.39 14.21
N LYS A 925 5.58 39.63 14.53
CA LYS A 925 5.95 40.29 15.80
C LYS A 925 5.12 39.78 16.99
N SER A 926 3.92 39.27 16.73
CA SER A 926 3.05 38.59 17.70
C SER A 926 3.34 37.07 17.83
N ALA A 927 4.11 36.47 16.92
CA ALA A 927 4.71 35.14 17.06
C ALA A 927 5.98 35.22 17.94
#